data_AF-A0A9W7ENR7-F1
#
_entry.id   AF-A0A9W7ENR7-F1
#
_cell.length_a   1.000
_cell.length_b   1.000
_cell.length_c   1.000
_cell.angle_alpha   90.00
_cell.angle_beta   90.00
_cell.angle_gamma   90.00
#
_symmetry.space_group_name_H-M   'P 1'
#
loop_
_entity.id
_entity.type
_entity.pdbx_description
1 polymer ?
#
loop_
_entity_poly.entity_id
_entity_poly.type
_entity_poly.pdbx_seq_one_letter_code
_entity_poly.pdbx_strand_id
1 'polypeptide(L)'
;MEIFTPSPAMGRPNRVGLSPAVAQRHSFYNKLSSIDKPTIMSDIDQGVSPTASYVKKTRDLNIVPNTIISTVVDSVEKDGQVCLSAARLGDDMAIALSHSMETMFVLSVDVSKNHITDKGLCALIASLDPHVVQELNFAFVKIKKSTAEDLRALIGESSTLEKLNLEQCQLDDTSVRELSFHLATTMCPDTDMPLHLCTLQTLNLSHNKFGDSAAIALAEGLKGNSSVTELDLSYNSIRSKGGIALFEALGTTTNVVATLDLAYNAIGEAGDTSGCGKVGHAISECLAANDTLIHLSLSHAGLGPGECTEIGAGLKSNNSLMGLHLEGNSGDVDAHGYVVGVNSGSDSGEGEAELESDGKKIEHVFTRILPWAHPNVSNTGESWGRHGCGKCWICDRWAETKFTFNPKQSEGAEDVLDKVKGVQITTNFDEWRMESMKRKEGGVYEIYRMVPPGKSTFAFNVKTKEAGKEDDEDTEDEANVEDIHLALAVNHAKEAAADEVGLKFRWADKLDEVNTIEVKGRESLVDDIRVRPRTRADEPVVPKRNRGGLATWTLKNSVFAAYVGDTRKHLKEAFESDYQKSKARKMGEKLEDLDEKELFKRNLLDSFPILKNVHRHYAAAYTTEVWSLGVNGWNQFITDIKVIDEDDRGGGGPSSADAVNNKVFNRVEADLIFVSACATGKKTLNRYQFMDAICQVAASKYIKFGKKRAAGEKQALLSEAVRLLASDNVEKYAERDTETDFRKTYLYNKKADRIYVKHKKSLMEIFKRFSGREDKPGESKTMGLGEYLEMLETVGVDAETTERSVKLAFVRSKETSLDETDPKSKSRQLKFVEFLECCGRLAFIYFEDGGGLKGGGLDFLSCLEDLIVRLASVVAKKGGGGG
;
A
#
# COMPACT_ATOMS: atom_id res chain seq x y z
N MET A 1 41.33 -51.30 -48.91
CA MET A 1 42.74 -51.52 -48.49
C MET A 1 42.91 -50.84 -47.15
N GLU A 2 43.18 -51.68 -46.14
CA GLU A 2 44.01 -51.45 -44.95
C GLU A 2 43.72 -50.26 -44.01
N ILE A 3 43.78 -50.35 -42.68
CA ILE A 3 43.98 -51.40 -41.66
C ILE A 3 43.49 -50.72 -40.37
N PHE A 4 42.67 -51.40 -39.56
CA PHE A 4 42.93 -51.56 -38.12
C PHE A 4 42.14 -52.77 -37.63
N THR A 5 42.87 -53.83 -37.32
CA THR A 5 42.37 -55.07 -36.74
C THR A 5 42.28 -54.98 -35.21
N PRO A 6 41.42 -55.79 -34.57
CA PRO A 6 41.10 -55.74 -33.13
C PRO A 6 41.81 -56.85 -32.31
N SER A 7 41.88 -56.70 -30.98
CA SER A 7 42.07 -57.82 -30.02
C SER A 7 41.79 -57.38 -28.57
N PRO A 8 41.44 -58.28 -27.61
CA PRO A 8 40.46 -59.36 -27.68
C PRO A 8 39.47 -59.39 -26.48
N ALA A 9 38.32 -60.03 -26.72
CA ALA A 9 37.47 -60.75 -25.77
C ALA A 9 36.94 -60.05 -24.49
N MET A 10 35.66 -59.65 -24.53
CA MET A 10 34.69 -60.05 -23.51
C MET A 10 33.39 -60.51 -24.18
N GLY A 11 32.80 -61.57 -23.63
CA GLY A 11 31.82 -62.44 -24.27
C GLY A 11 30.61 -61.74 -24.88
N ARG A 12 30.14 -62.32 -25.99
CA ARG A 12 28.82 -62.02 -26.58
C ARG A 12 27.73 -62.21 -25.51
N PRO A 13 26.88 -61.22 -25.20
CA PRO A 13 25.54 -61.51 -24.77
C PRO A 13 24.74 -61.91 -26.00
N ASN A 14 23.96 -62.98 -25.85
CA ASN A 14 23.01 -63.47 -26.83
C ASN A 14 22.15 -62.35 -27.43
N ARG A 15 21.70 -62.56 -28.68
CA ARG A 15 20.55 -61.86 -29.28
C ARG A 15 19.48 -61.65 -28.20
N VAL A 16 19.37 -60.42 -27.69
CA VAL A 16 18.25 -60.04 -26.86
C VAL A 16 17.09 -59.94 -27.82
N GLY A 17 16.20 -60.94 -27.79
CA GLY A 17 14.91 -60.83 -28.46
C GLY A 17 14.28 -59.50 -28.05
N LEU A 18 13.78 -58.74 -29.03
CA LEU A 18 12.96 -57.56 -28.75
C LEU A 18 12.00 -57.93 -27.63
N SER A 19 11.91 -57.11 -26.59
CA SER A 19 10.97 -57.40 -25.51
C SER A 19 9.58 -57.62 -26.14
N PRO A 20 8.75 -58.51 -25.60
CA PRO A 20 7.44 -58.80 -26.18
C PRO A 20 6.63 -57.53 -26.50
N ALA A 21 6.79 -56.48 -25.68
CA ALA A 21 6.19 -55.17 -25.88
C ALA A 21 6.75 -54.40 -27.09
N VAL A 22 8.06 -54.44 -27.35
CA VAL A 22 8.68 -53.76 -28.50
C VAL A 22 8.38 -54.51 -29.81
N ALA A 23 8.37 -55.85 -29.78
CA ALA A 23 7.98 -56.66 -30.93
C ALA A 23 6.50 -56.47 -31.31
N GLN A 24 5.61 -56.36 -30.32
CA GLN A 24 4.19 -56.02 -30.54
C GLN A 24 4.02 -54.62 -31.14
N ARG A 25 4.72 -53.60 -30.62
CA ARG A 25 4.66 -52.24 -31.18
C ARG A 25 5.17 -52.17 -32.62
N HIS A 26 6.28 -52.84 -32.92
CA HIS A 26 6.83 -52.87 -34.27
C HIS A 26 5.91 -53.60 -35.26
N SER A 27 5.22 -54.66 -34.81
CA SER A 27 4.18 -55.33 -35.60
C SER A 27 2.91 -54.50 -35.78
N PHE A 28 2.56 -53.62 -34.82
CA PHE A 28 1.43 -52.71 -34.91
C PHE A 28 1.67 -51.63 -35.96
N TYR A 29 2.82 -50.94 -35.89
CA TYR A 29 3.15 -49.85 -36.81
C TYR A 29 3.35 -50.33 -38.26
N ASN A 30 3.95 -51.51 -38.48
CA ASN A 30 4.06 -52.09 -39.84
C ASN A 30 2.70 -52.43 -40.47
N LYS A 31 1.68 -52.75 -39.65
CA LYS A 31 0.32 -52.96 -40.15
C LYS A 31 -0.38 -51.63 -40.41
N LEU A 32 -0.16 -50.62 -39.56
CA LEU A 32 -0.73 -49.29 -39.75
C LEU A 32 -0.20 -48.62 -41.03
N SER A 33 1.10 -48.74 -41.33
CA SER A 33 1.73 -48.20 -42.54
C SER A 33 1.28 -48.87 -43.84
N SER A 34 0.49 -49.95 -43.77
CA SER A 34 -0.10 -50.60 -44.95
C SER A 34 -1.43 -49.98 -45.39
N ILE A 35 -1.97 -49.05 -44.60
CA ILE A 35 -3.11 -48.19 -44.97
C ILE A 35 -2.52 -46.93 -45.61
N ASP A 36 -2.51 -46.85 -46.95
CA ASP A 36 -1.89 -45.75 -47.68
C ASP A 36 -2.93 -44.83 -48.38
N LYS A 37 -2.47 -43.63 -48.74
CA LYS A 37 -3.30 -42.62 -49.40
C LYS A 37 -4.01 -43.14 -50.67
N PRO A 38 -3.36 -43.90 -51.58
CA PRO A 38 -4.03 -44.54 -52.71
C PRO A 38 -5.19 -45.47 -52.32
N THR A 39 -5.02 -46.28 -51.28
CA THR A 39 -6.09 -47.18 -50.84
C THR A 39 -7.26 -46.47 -50.19
N ILE A 40 -7.06 -45.34 -49.50
CA ILE A 40 -8.16 -44.54 -48.96
C ILE A 40 -8.88 -43.77 -50.09
N MET A 41 -8.14 -43.19 -51.04
CA MET A 41 -8.70 -42.49 -52.21
C MET A 41 -9.66 -43.36 -53.02
N SER A 42 -9.34 -44.64 -53.22
CA SER A 42 -10.22 -45.58 -53.94
C SER A 42 -11.59 -45.79 -53.29
N ASP A 43 -11.70 -45.63 -51.96
CA ASP A 43 -12.98 -45.78 -51.25
C ASP A 43 -13.75 -44.45 -51.23
N ILE A 44 -13.04 -43.32 -51.30
CA ILE A 44 -13.62 -41.98 -51.46
C ILE A 44 -14.31 -41.84 -52.81
N ASP A 45 -13.71 -42.38 -53.88
CA ASP A 45 -14.31 -42.45 -55.21
C ASP A 45 -15.62 -43.28 -55.23
N GLN A 46 -15.85 -44.09 -54.18
CA GLN A 46 -17.08 -44.88 -53.98
C GLN A 46 -18.04 -44.23 -52.97
N GLY A 47 -17.82 -42.96 -52.60
CA GLY A 47 -18.69 -42.19 -51.71
C GLY A 47 -18.53 -42.51 -50.22
N VAL A 48 -17.47 -43.22 -49.83
CA VAL A 48 -17.13 -43.48 -48.43
C VAL A 48 -16.25 -42.35 -47.93
N SER A 49 -16.56 -41.75 -46.77
CA SER A 49 -15.70 -40.70 -46.23
C SER A 49 -14.28 -41.26 -45.98
N PRO A 50 -13.22 -40.45 -46.14
CA PRO A 50 -11.85 -40.87 -45.87
C PRO A 50 -11.74 -41.55 -44.49
N THR A 51 -12.44 -41.00 -43.50
CA THR A 51 -12.51 -41.50 -42.13
C THR A 51 -13.18 -42.87 -42.03
N ALA A 52 -14.32 -43.07 -42.68
CA ALA A 52 -15.04 -44.34 -42.63
C ALA A 52 -14.23 -45.47 -43.29
N SER A 53 -13.45 -45.16 -44.34
CA SER A 53 -12.50 -46.10 -44.94
C SER A 53 -11.37 -46.44 -43.97
N TYR A 54 -10.76 -45.45 -43.34
CA TYR A 54 -9.65 -45.64 -42.39
C TYR A 54 -10.08 -46.48 -41.16
N VAL A 55 -11.22 -46.17 -40.55
CA VAL A 55 -11.76 -46.90 -39.39
C VAL A 55 -12.14 -48.34 -39.76
N LYS A 56 -12.66 -48.56 -40.97
CA LYS A 56 -12.96 -49.90 -41.46
C LYS A 56 -11.69 -50.73 -41.66
N LYS A 57 -10.66 -50.16 -42.30
CA LYS A 57 -9.40 -50.89 -42.58
C LYS A 57 -8.59 -51.19 -41.33
N THR A 58 -8.60 -50.29 -40.35
CA THR A 58 -7.99 -50.55 -39.04
C THR A 58 -8.68 -51.72 -38.31
N ARG A 59 -10.02 -51.78 -38.35
CA ARG A 59 -10.78 -52.95 -37.87
C ARG A 59 -10.45 -54.23 -38.64
N ASP A 60 -10.38 -54.18 -39.97
CA ASP A 60 -10.10 -55.35 -40.82
C ASP A 60 -8.69 -55.91 -40.57
N LEU A 61 -7.71 -55.05 -40.26
CA LEU A 61 -6.36 -55.44 -39.88
C LEU A 61 -6.23 -55.92 -38.42
N ASN A 62 -7.35 -55.99 -37.71
CA ASN A 62 -7.45 -56.29 -36.28
C ASN A 62 -6.51 -55.40 -35.43
N ILE A 63 -6.32 -54.17 -35.91
CA ILE A 63 -5.65 -53.09 -35.20
C ILE A 63 -6.77 -52.47 -34.39
N VAL A 64 -6.79 -52.70 -33.08
CA VAL A 64 -7.65 -51.89 -32.21
C VAL A 64 -7.13 -50.47 -32.38
N PRO A 65 -7.89 -49.53 -32.99
CA PRO A 65 -7.48 -48.13 -32.98
C PRO A 65 -7.30 -47.83 -31.50
N ASN A 66 -6.10 -47.42 -31.12
CA ASN A 66 -5.86 -46.97 -29.75
C ASN A 66 -7.05 -46.05 -29.41
N THR A 67 -7.76 -46.29 -28.30
CA THR A 67 -8.99 -45.55 -27.96
C THR A 67 -8.80 -44.04 -28.07
N ILE A 68 -7.56 -43.59 -27.91
CA ILE A 68 -7.09 -42.23 -28.15
C ILE A 68 -7.28 -41.80 -29.63
N ILE A 69 -6.81 -42.57 -30.61
CA ILE A 69 -6.92 -42.23 -32.04
C ILE A 69 -8.39 -42.18 -32.47
N SER A 70 -9.23 -43.14 -32.06
CA SER A 70 -10.66 -43.09 -32.38
C SER A 70 -11.35 -41.88 -31.77
N THR A 71 -11.03 -41.55 -30.50
CA THR A 71 -11.59 -40.37 -29.83
C THR A 71 -11.15 -39.07 -30.51
N VAL A 72 -9.91 -38.99 -30.98
CA VAL A 72 -9.39 -37.83 -31.72
C VAL A 72 -10.07 -37.69 -33.06
N VAL A 73 -10.23 -38.79 -33.80
CA VAL A 73 -10.95 -38.80 -35.08
C VAL A 73 -12.38 -38.27 -34.88
N ASP A 74 -13.11 -38.80 -33.90
CA ASP A 74 -14.49 -38.37 -33.61
C ASP A 74 -14.55 -36.88 -33.20
N SER A 75 -13.56 -36.40 -32.43
CA SER A 75 -13.44 -35.01 -31.99
C SER A 75 -13.15 -34.04 -33.15
N VAL A 76 -12.28 -34.44 -34.07
CA VAL A 76 -11.94 -33.64 -35.26
C VAL A 76 -13.10 -33.61 -36.25
N GLU A 77 -13.81 -34.73 -36.46
CA GLU A 77 -15.01 -34.73 -37.32
C GLU A 77 -16.12 -33.83 -36.78
N LYS A 78 -16.24 -33.72 -35.46
CA LYS A 78 -17.29 -32.93 -34.83
C LYS A 78 -16.96 -31.45 -34.78
N ASP A 79 -15.79 -31.10 -34.26
CA ASP A 79 -15.44 -29.72 -33.88
C ASP A 79 -14.09 -29.26 -34.46
N GLY A 80 -13.38 -30.09 -35.24
CA GLY A 80 -12.05 -29.77 -35.79
C GLY A 80 -10.91 -29.80 -34.77
N GLN A 81 -11.16 -30.33 -33.56
CA GLN A 81 -10.23 -30.21 -32.43
C GLN A 81 -9.50 -31.53 -32.13
N VAL A 82 -8.18 -31.44 -32.00
CA VAL A 82 -7.32 -32.50 -31.45
C VAL A 82 -7.00 -32.16 -30.00
N CYS A 83 -7.76 -32.71 -29.04
CA CYS A 83 -7.56 -32.46 -27.61
C CYS A 83 -6.96 -33.68 -26.89
N LEU A 84 -5.65 -33.65 -26.64
CA LEU A 84 -4.87 -34.73 -26.05
C LEU A 84 -3.94 -34.26 -24.92
N SER A 85 -4.31 -33.20 -24.20
CA SER A 85 -3.56 -32.74 -23.04
C SER A 85 -3.41 -33.85 -21.99
N ALA A 86 -2.20 -33.98 -21.43
CA ALA A 86 -1.87 -34.95 -20.38
C ALA A 86 -2.18 -36.43 -20.72
N ALA A 87 -2.28 -36.78 -22.01
CA ALA A 87 -2.56 -38.12 -22.50
C ALA A 87 -1.34 -39.08 -22.46
N ARG A 88 -0.21 -38.65 -21.90
CA ARG A 88 1.07 -39.38 -21.84
C ARG A 88 1.59 -39.79 -23.22
N LEU A 89 1.37 -38.94 -24.22
CA LEU A 89 1.87 -39.14 -25.57
C LEU A 89 3.40 -39.05 -25.61
N GLY A 90 4.00 -39.90 -26.44
CA GLY A 90 5.40 -39.82 -26.85
C GLY A 90 5.52 -39.80 -28.37
N ASP A 91 6.75 -39.67 -28.88
CA ASP A 91 7.01 -39.40 -30.31
C ASP A 91 6.34 -40.39 -31.28
N ASP A 92 6.38 -41.70 -31.00
CA ASP A 92 5.81 -42.69 -31.93
C ASP A 92 4.30 -42.48 -32.14
N MET A 93 3.59 -42.10 -31.07
CA MET A 93 2.15 -41.79 -31.15
C MET A 93 1.90 -40.43 -31.79
N ALA A 94 2.74 -39.43 -31.54
CA ALA A 94 2.65 -38.12 -32.18
C ALA A 94 2.87 -38.23 -33.71
N ILE A 95 3.84 -39.03 -34.13
CA ILE A 95 4.11 -39.33 -35.55
C ILE A 95 2.96 -40.13 -36.16
N ALA A 96 2.40 -41.12 -35.46
CA ALA A 96 1.24 -41.84 -35.98
C ALA A 96 0.01 -40.93 -36.14
N LEU A 97 -0.17 -40.01 -35.19
CA LEU A 97 -1.24 -39.00 -35.22
C LEU A 97 -1.05 -38.03 -36.39
N SER A 98 0.18 -37.57 -36.66
CA SER A 98 0.46 -36.64 -37.76
C SER A 98 0.03 -37.18 -39.12
N HIS A 99 0.31 -38.45 -39.41
CA HIS A 99 -0.16 -39.09 -40.66
C HIS A 99 -1.69 -39.12 -40.79
N SER A 100 -2.40 -39.18 -39.66
CA SER A 100 -3.87 -39.16 -39.67
C SER A 100 -4.37 -37.72 -39.91
N MET A 101 -3.73 -36.74 -39.28
CA MET A 101 -4.06 -35.32 -39.38
C MET A 101 -3.88 -34.75 -40.80
N GLU A 102 -2.94 -35.28 -41.60
CA GLU A 102 -2.73 -34.87 -43.01
C GLU A 102 -3.99 -34.94 -43.89
N THR A 103 -4.98 -35.75 -43.49
CA THR A 103 -6.23 -35.95 -44.24
C THR A 103 -7.45 -35.31 -43.56
N MET A 104 -7.25 -34.64 -42.43
CA MET A 104 -8.31 -34.10 -41.58
C MET A 104 -8.32 -32.57 -41.61
N PHE A 105 -9.48 -31.99 -41.32
CA PHE A 105 -9.64 -30.55 -41.16
C PHE A 105 -9.40 -30.17 -39.69
N VAL A 106 -8.14 -29.88 -39.35
CA VAL A 106 -7.71 -29.61 -37.98
C VAL A 106 -7.63 -28.11 -37.72
N LEU A 107 -8.54 -27.61 -36.88
CA LEU A 107 -8.60 -26.22 -36.44
C LEU A 107 -7.72 -25.97 -35.21
N SER A 108 -7.70 -26.90 -34.25
CA SER A 108 -6.94 -26.74 -33.02
C SER A 108 -6.20 -28.01 -32.61
N VAL A 109 -4.99 -27.85 -32.09
CA VAL A 109 -4.20 -28.95 -31.52
C VAL A 109 -3.75 -28.62 -30.11
N ASP A 110 -4.23 -29.39 -29.14
CA ASP A 110 -3.73 -29.39 -27.77
C ASP A 110 -3.06 -30.73 -27.47
N VAL A 111 -1.73 -30.72 -27.42
CA VAL A 111 -0.91 -31.84 -26.96
C VAL A 111 -0.09 -31.46 -25.73
N SER A 112 -0.56 -30.48 -24.95
CA SER A 112 0.13 -29.99 -23.76
C SER A 112 0.32 -31.08 -22.69
N LYS A 113 1.29 -30.90 -21.80
CA LYS A 113 1.56 -31.79 -20.66
C LYS A 113 1.82 -33.25 -21.06
N ASN A 114 2.46 -33.46 -22.20
CA ASN A 114 2.86 -34.79 -22.71
C ASN A 114 4.39 -34.98 -22.71
N HIS A 115 4.85 -36.18 -23.06
CA HIS A 115 6.27 -36.54 -23.17
C HIS A 115 6.73 -36.58 -24.63
N ILE A 116 6.14 -35.73 -25.48
CA ILE A 116 6.53 -35.56 -26.87
C ILE A 116 7.86 -34.79 -26.88
N THR A 117 8.79 -35.23 -27.70
CA THR A 117 10.03 -34.51 -27.97
C THR A 117 9.92 -33.77 -29.30
N ASP A 118 10.94 -32.96 -29.59
CA ASP A 118 11.06 -32.23 -30.85
C ASP A 118 10.75 -33.08 -32.10
N LYS A 119 11.15 -34.36 -32.12
CA LYS A 119 10.87 -35.26 -33.24
C LYS A 119 9.36 -35.44 -33.49
N GLY A 120 8.59 -35.64 -32.42
CA GLY A 120 7.14 -35.82 -32.53
C GLY A 120 6.43 -34.50 -32.84
N LEU A 121 6.88 -33.39 -32.26
CA LEU A 121 6.33 -32.06 -32.55
C LEU A 121 6.58 -31.62 -34.00
N CYS A 122 7.79 -31.80 -34.53
CA CYS A 122 8.09 -31.53 -35.94
C CYS A 122 7.14 -32.28 -36.88
N ALA A 123 6.89 -33.58 -36.60
CA ALA A 123 5.95 -34.38 -37.40
C ALA A 123 4.52 -33.84 -37.33
N LEU A 124 4.05 -33.46 -36.13
CA LEU A 124 2.72 -32.86 -35.96
C LEU A 124 2.60 -31.53 -36.71
N ILE A 125 3.57 -30.62 -36.55
CA ILE A 125 3.57 -29.32 -37.22
C ILE A 125 3.57 -29.48 -38.74
N ALA A 126 4.41 -30.38 -39.26
CA ALA A 126 4.49 -30.65 -40.70
C ALA A 126 3.19 -31.22 -41.31
N SER A 127 2.30 -31.78 -40.48
CA SER A 127 1.00 -32.30 -40.94
C SER A 127 -0.13 -31.27 -40.92
N LEU A 128 0.12 -30.06 -40.41
CA LEU A 128 -0.89 -29.01 -40.31
C LEU A 128 -0.96 -28.17 -41.58
N ASP A 129 -2.18 -27.77 -41.96
CA ASP A 129 -2.40 -26.79 -43.02
C ASP A 129 -2.33 -25.37 -42.42
N PRO A 130 -1.35 -24.53 -42.83
CA PRO A 130 -1.18 -23.16 -42.32
C PRO A 130 -2.38 -22.25 -42.59
N HIS A 131 -3.24 -22.57 -43.56
CA HIS A 131 -4.42 -21.77 -43.90
C HIS A 131 -5.71 -22.25 -43.20
N VAL A 132 -5.60 -23.28 -42.36
CA VAL A 132 -6.74 -23.86 -41.61
C VAL A 132 -6.52 -23.77 -40.11
N VAL A 133 -5.31 -24.06 -39.62
CA VAL A 133 -5.04 -24.12 -38.18
C VAL A 133 -5.23 -22.76 -37.53
N GLN A 134 -5.95 -22.73 -36.41
CA GLN A 134 -6.30 -21.52 -35.65
C GLN A 134 -5.63 -21.50 -34.27
N GLU A 135 -5.47 -22.66 -33.62
CA GLU A 135 -4.96 -22.72 -32.24
C GLU A 135 -3.97 -23.87 -32.04
N LEU A 136 -2.82 -23.57 -31.43
CA LEU A 136 -1.81 -24.54 -31.04
C LEU A 136 -1.46 -24.40 -29.56
N ASN A 137 -1.61 -25.49 -28.81
CA ASN A 137 -1.22 -25.59 -27.42
C ASN A 137 -0.20 -26.72 -27.21
N PHE A 138 1.07 -26.32 -27.07
CA PHE A 138 2.21 -27.20 -26.81
C PHE A 138 2.80 -27.00 -25.42
N ALA A 139 2.05 -26.36 -24.50
CA ALA A 139 2.53 -26.08 -23.16
C ALA A 139 3.06 -27.33 -22.44
N PHE A 140 4.12 -27.16 -21.66
CA PHE A 140 4.81 -28.23 -20.93
C PHE A 140 5.42 -29.34 -21.82
N VAL A 141 5.65 -29.07 -23.11
CA VAL A 141 6.37 -29.95 -24.03
C VAL A 141 7.73 -29.35 -24.38
N LYS A 142 8.79 -30.16 -24.38
CA LYS A 142 10.14 -29.66 -24.62
C LYS A 142 10.38 -29.33 -26.09
N ILE A 143 10.58 -28.05 -26.38
CA ILE A 143 10.87 -27.53 -27.72
C ILE A 143 12.36 -27.18 -27.82
N LYS A 144 12.96 -27.53 -28.95
CA LYS A 144 14.32 -27.14 -29.35
C LYS A 144 14.26 -26.30 -30.63
N LYS A 145 15.43 -25.92 -31.12
CA LYS A 145 15.58 -25.09 -32.32
C LYS A 145 14.82 -25.59 -33.55
N SER A 146 14.82 -26.90 -33.83
CA SER A 146 14.16 -27.44 -35.03
C SER A 146 12.64 -27.26 -34.99
N THR A 147 11.97 -27.61 -33.88
CA THR A 147 10.55 -27.31 -33.74
C THR A 147 10.27 -25.79 -33.75
N ALA A 148 11.17 -24.95 -33.21
CA ALA A 148 11.01 -23.49 -33.29
C ALA A 148 11.13 -22.96 -34.74
N GLU A 149 12.00 -23.55 -35.57
CA GLU A 149 12.13 -23.24 -37.00
C GLU A 149 10.86 -23.66 -37.78
N ASP A 150 10.29 -24.83 -37.46
CA ASP A 150 9.05 -25.32 -38.07
C ASP A 150 7.85 -24.43 -37.67
N LEU A 151 7.77 -24.04 -36.39
CA LEU A 151 6.77 -23.07 -35.92
C LEU A 151 6.92 -21.72 -36.60
N ARG A 152 8.15 -21.22 -36.76
CA ARG A 152 8.42 -19.99 -37.49
C ARG A 152 7.89 -20.08 -38.92
N ALA A 153 8.16 -21.18 -39.63
CA ALA A 153 7.67 -21.40 -40.99
C ALA A 153 6.14 -21.43 -41.04
N LEU A 154 5.50 -22.17 -40.12
CA LEU A 154 4.05 -22.23 -40.00
C LEU A 154 3.43 -20.85 -39.77
N ILE A 155 3.98 -20.06 -38.83
CA ILE A 155 3.51 -18.70 -38.54
C ILE A 155 3.66 -17.80 -39.78
N GLY A 156 4.79 -17.89 -40.49
CA GLY A 156 5.08 -17.08 -41.67
C GLY A 156 4.21 -17.41 -42.89
N GLU A 157 3.65 -18.62 -42.97
CA GLU A 157 2.71 -19.02 -44.03
C GLU A 157 1.24 -18.90 -43.60
N SER A 158 0.99 -18.82 -42.28
CA SER A 158 -0.34 -18.86 -41.72
C SER A 158 -1.17 -17.63 -42.04
N SER A 159 -2.42 -17.87 -42.40
CA SER A 159 -3.47 -16.85 -42.55
C SER A 159 -4.61 -16.99 -41.54
N THR A 160 -4.50 -17.94 -40.60
CA THR A 160 -5.59 -18.29 -39.67
C THR A 160 -5.15 -18.54 -38.23
N LEU A 161 -3.86 -18.76 -37.96
CA LEU A 161 -3.35 -19.06 -36.62
C LEU A 161 -3.49 -17.84 -35.70
N GLU A 162 -4.42 -17.93 -34.76
CA GLU A 162 -4.77 -16.87 -33.82
C GLU A 162 -4.12 -17.08 -32.44
N LYS A 163 -3.93 -18.33 -32.01
CA LYS A 163 -3.42 -18.63 -30.66
C LYS A 163 -2.28 -19.62 -30.65
N LEU A 164 -1.20 -19.26 -29.95
CA LEU A 164 -0.03 -20.10 -29.76
C LEU A 164 0.39 -20.11 -28.29
N ASN A 165 0.29 -21.27 -27.65
CA ASN A 165 0.72 -21.47 -26.27
C ASN A 165 1.95 -22.38 -26.18
N LEU A 166 3.07 -21.79 -25.76
CA LEU A 166 4.36 -22.44 -25.52
C LEU A 166 4.84 -22.27 -24.07
N GLU A 167 3.91 -22.19 -23.11
CA GLU A 167 4.22 -22.13 -21.68
C GLU A 167 5.12 -23.30 -21.27
N GLN A 168 6.21 -23.02 -20.55
CA GLN A 168 7.10 -24.02 -19.96
C GLN A 168 7.65 -25.04 -20.97
N CYS A 169 7.96 -24.59 -22.18
CA CYS A 169 8.53 -25.40 -23.26
C CYS A 169 10.07 -25.51 -23.24
N GLN A 170 10.75 -24.85 -22.29
CA GLN A 170 12.21 -24.73 -22.19
C GLN A 170 12.83 -24.01 -23.40
N LEU A 171 12.14 -23.00 -23.93
CA LEU A 171 12.64 -22.18 -25.04
C LEU A 171 13.88 -21.37 -24.60
N ASP A 172 14.99 -21.54 -25.31
CA ASP A 172 16.17 -20.70 -25.15
C ASP A 172 16.08 -19.40 -25.96
N ASP A 173 17.03 -18.49 -25.76
CA ASP A 173 17.03 -17.19 -26.45
C ASP A 173 17.06 -17.32 -27.98
N THR A 174 17.65 -18.40 -28.49
CA THR A 174 17.72 -18.66 -29.93
C THR A 174 16.35 -19.04 -30.48
N SER A 175 15.64 -19.93 -29.80
CA SER A 175 14.32 -20.40 -30.20
C SER A 175 13.30 -19.26 -30.21
N VAL A 176 13.32 -18.38 -29.18
CA VAL A 176 12.43 -17.21 -29.14
C VAL A 176 12.76 -16.20 -30.25
N ARG A 177 14.05 -16.00 -30.56
CA ARG A 177 14.48 -15.13 -31.67
C ARG A 177 13.96 -15.63 -33.01
N GLU A 178 14.00 -16.95 -33.26
CA GLU A 178 13.43 -17.53 -34.48
C GLU A 178 11.92 -17.26 -34.58
N LEU A 179 11.18 -17.45 -33.49
CA LEU A 179 9.74 -17.19 -33.43
C LEU A 179 9.40 -15.70 -33.64
N SER A 180 10.28 -14.79 -33.22
CA SER A 180 10.05 -13.34 -33.32
C SER A 180 10.12 -12.81 -34.75
N PHE A 181 10.76 -13.53 -35.68
CA PHE A 181 11.08 -13.04 -37.02
C PHE A 181 9.84 -12.67 -37.86
N HIS A 182 8.76 -13.44 -37.77
CA HIS A 182 7.52 -13.18 -38.51
C HIS A 182 6.46 -12.41 -37.71
N LEU A 183 6.77 -11.99 -36.49
CA LEU A 183 5.88 -11.10 -35.76
C LEU A 183 5.84 -9.70 -36.39
N ALA A 184 6.94 -9.21 -36.98
CA ALA A 184 6.94 -7.90 -37.60
C ALA A 184 6.18 -7.88 -38.94
N THR A 185 5.31 -6.89 -39.13
CA THR A 185 4.70 -6.66 -40.44
C THR A 185 5.77 -6.15 -41.40
N THR A 186 6.13 -6.94 -42.40
CA THR A 186 7.09 -6.53 -43.45
C THR A 186 6.33 -5.92 -44.61
N MET A 187 6.71 -4.72 -45.05
CA MET A 187 6.10 -4.05 -46.21
C MET A 187 6.79 -4.49 -47.51
N CYS A 188 6.03 -4.60 -48.60
CA CYS A 188 6.62 -4.72 -49.93
C CYS A 188 7.38 -3.42 -50.29
N PRO A 189 8.63 -3.50 -50.80
CA PRO A 189 9.36 -2.31 -51.23
C PRO A 189 8.69 -1.53 -52.37
N ASP A 190 7.90 -2.23 -53.18
CA ASP A 190 7.31 -1.69 -54.43
C ASP A 190 5.81 -1.41 -54.34
N THR A 191 5.15 -1.73 -53.21
CA THR A 191 3.71 -1.50 -52.99
C THR A 191 3.43 -1.19 -51.51
N ASP A 192 2.47 -0.30 -51.21
CA ASP A 192 1.98 -0.02 -49.84
C ASP A 192 1.17 -1.20 -49.22
N MET A 193 1.50 -2.44 -49.59
CA MET A 193 0.86 -3.66 -49.09
C MET A 193 1.83 -4.46 -48.22
N PRO A 194 1.35 -5.09 -47.13
CA PRO A 194 2.13 -6.04 -46.35
C PRO A 194 2.57 -7.24 -47.20
N LEU A 195 3.84 -7.62 -47.10
CA LEU A 195 4.40 -8.84 -47.67
C LEU A 195 3.86 -10.09 -46.95
N HIS A 196 3.61 -9.96 -45.64
CA HIS A 196 2.96 -10.96 -44.80
C HIS A 196 2.22 -10.24 -43.66
N LEU A 197 1.01 -10.73 -43.32
CA LEU A 197 0.24 -10.29 -42.16
C LEU A 197 0.26 -11.41 -41.12
N CYS A 198 0.94 -11.17 -40.00
CA CYS A 198 0.81 -12.04 -38.84
C CYS A 198 -0.65 -12.02 -38.37
N THR A 199 -1.23 -13.20 -38.14
CA THR A 199 -2.62 -13.36 -37.68
C THR A 199 -2.73 -13.71 -36.20
N LEU A 200 -1.58 -13.88 -35.55
CA LEU A 200 -1.49 -14.30 -34.16
C LEU A 200 -1.99 -13.20 -33.23
N GLN A 201 -3.01 -13.51 -32.45
CA GLN A 201 -3.63 -12.61 -31.47
C GLN A 201 -3.12 -12.88 -30.07
N THR A 202 -2.98 -14.15 -29.70
CA THR A 202 -2.55 -14.59 -28.38
C THR A 202 -1.26 -15.40 -28.45
N LEU A 203 -0.22 -14.92 -27.76
CA LEU A 203 1.08 -15.59 -27.67
C LEU A 203 1.48 -15.78 -26.20
N ASN A 204 1.59 -17.04 -25.77
CA ASN A 204 2.09 -17.38 -24.43
C ASN A 204 3.50 -17.99 -24.51
N LEU A 205 4.49 -17.30 -23.96
CA LEU A 205 5.88 -17.73 -23.83
C LEU A 205 6.34 -17.79 -22.36
N SER A 206 5.40 -17.87 -21.40
CA SER A 206 5.72 -17.88 -19.97
C SER A 206 6.54 -19.11 -19.55
N HIS A 207 7.23 -19.01 -18.42
CA HIS A 207 7.96 -20.12 -17.79
C HIS A 207 9.08 -20.76 -18.65
N ASN A 208 9.67 -20.03 -19.60
CA ASN A 208 10.71 -20.55 -20.50
C ASN A 208 12.16 -20.19 -20.13
N LYS A 209 12.35 -19.23 -19.21
CA LYS A 209 13.65 -18.78 -18.67
C LYS A 209 14.58 -18.06 -19.66
N PHE A 210 14.10 -17.62 -20.82
CA PHE A 210 14.90 -16.80 -21.75
C PHE A 210 15.20 -15.40 -21.18
N GLY A 211 16.26 -14.76 -21.68
CA GLY A 211 16.77 -13.49 -21.16
C GLY A 211 16.60 -12.29 -22.10
N ASP A 212 17.40 -11.25 -21.86
CA ASP A 212 17.34 -9.96 -22.57
C ASP A 212 17.44 -10.10 -24.09
N SER A 213 18.26 -11.02 -24.61
CA SER A 213 18.47 -11.11 -26.07
C SER A 213 17.21 -11.59 -26.80
N ALA A 214 16.45 -12.48 -26.19
CA ALA A 214 15.15 -12.90 -26.69
C ALA A 214 14.10 -11.79 -26.58
N ALA A 215 14.05 -11.09 -25.45
CA ALA A 215 13.12 -9.97 -25.24
C ALA A 215 13.36 -8.83 -26.24
N ILE A 216 14.61 -8.54 -26.59
CA ILE A 216 14.97 -7.56 -27.63
C ILE A 216 14.45 -8.01 -29.00
N ALA A 217 14.62 -9.28 -29.35
CA ALA A 217 14.09 -9.81 -30.62
C ALA A 217 12.56 -9.76 -30.68
N LEU A 218 11.88 -10.08 -29.57
CA LEU A 218 10.42 -9.92 -29.44
C LEU A 218 10.02 -8.46 -29.61
N ALA A 219 10.73 -7.52 -28.97
CA ALA A 219 10.47 -6.09 -29.11
C ALA A 219 10.63 -5.61 -30.56
N GLU A 220 11.63 -6.09 -31.29
CA GLU A 220 11.79 -5.83 -32.72
C GLU A 220 10.63 -6.42 -33.55
N GLY A 221 10.22 -7.65 -33.24
CA GLY A 221 9.06 -8.29 -33.87
C GLY A 221 7.73 -7.57 -33.60
N LEU A 222 7.57 -6.96 -32.42
CA LEU A 222 6.36 -6.24 -32.04
C LEU A 222 6.28 -4.84 -32.65
N LYS A 223 7.39 -4.26 -33.10
CA LYS A 223 7.39 -2.97 -33.81
C LYS A 223 6.66 -3.10 -35.14
N GLY A 224 5.50 -2.47 -35.25
CA GLY A 224 4.65 -2.57 -36.44
C GLY A 224 3.85 -3.87 -36.54
N ASN A 225 3.86 -4.74 -35.52
CA ASN A 225 2.87 -5.81 -35.43
C ASN A 225 1.50 -5.19 -35.10
N SER A 226 0.47 -5.60 -35.83
CA SER A 226 -0.91 -5.11 -35.71
C SER A 226 -1.93 -6.21 -35.38
N SER A 227 -1.45 -7.34 -34.86
CA SER A 227 -2.23 -8.57 -34.64
C SER A 227 -2.19 -9.06 -33.20
N VAL A 228 -1.02 -9.07 -32.57
CA VAL A 228 -0.82 -9.61 -31.21
C VAL A 228 -1.43 -8.64 -30.22
N THR A 229 -2.52 -9.06 -29.59
CA THR A 229 -3.25 -8.31 -28.58
C THR A 229 -2.94 -8.82 -27.17
N GLU A 230 -2.58 -10.10 -27.03
CA GLU A 230 -2.30 -10.74 -25.74
C GLU A 230 -0.92 -11.41 -25.73
N LEU A 231 -0.06 -10.99 -24.79
CA LEU A 231 1.31 -11.48 -24.68
C LEU A 231 1.68 -11.85 -23.24
N ASP A 232 2.00 -13.12 -23.00
CA ASP A 232 2.53 -13.61 -21.72
C ASP A 232 4.03 -13.88 -21.80
N LEU A 233 4.81 -13.11 -21.05
CA LEU A 233 6.25 -13.29 -20.88
C LEU A 233 6.61 -13.54 -19.41
N SER A 234 5.65 -13.90 -18.55
CA SER A 234 5.86 -14.09 -17.12
C SER A 234 6.80 -15.27 -16.82
N TYR A 235 7.45 -15.25 -15.65
CA TYR A 235 8.38 -16.30 -15.20
C TYR A 235 9.51 -16.62 -16.20
N ASN A 236 10.09 -15.57 -16.79
CA ASN A 236 11.28 -15.67 -17.62
C ASN A 236 12.48 -15.01 -16.91
N SER A 237 13.62 -14.90 -17.60
CA SER A 237 14.84 -14.29 -17.07
C SER A 237 15.10 -12.91 -17.70
N ILE A 238 14.05 -12.20 -18.11
CA ILE A 238 14.16 -10.88 -18.75
C ILE A 238 14.66 -9.88 -17.71
N ARG A 239 15.69 -9.11 -18.03
CA ARG A 239 16.28 -8.08 -17.17
C ARG A 239 16.04 -6.70 -17.76
N SER A 240 16.76 -5.70 -17.24
CA SER A 240 16.54 -4.30 -17.58
C SER A 240 16.66 -3.98 -19.06
N LYS A 241 17.60 -4.59 -19.81
CA LYS A 241 17.79 -4.28 -21.24
C LYS A 241 16.64 -4.82 -22.09
N GLY A 242 16.18 -6.03 -21.82
CA GLY A 242 15.02 -6.62 -22.48
C GLY A 242 13.73 -5.88 -22.12
N GLY A 243 13.54 -5.53 -20.85
CA GLY A 243 12.40 -4.74 -20.38
C GLY A 243 12.30 -3.38 -21.07
N ILE A 244 13.40 -2.62 -21.13
CA ILE A 244 13.45 -1.33 -21.83
C ILE A 244 13.05 -1.48 -23.30
N ALA A 245 13.63 -2.45 -24.02
CA ALA A 245 13.32 -2.67 -25.43
C ALA A 245 11.83 -2.98 -25.67
N LEU A 246 11.22 -3.80 -24.81
CA LEU A 246 9.79 -4.12 -24.87
C LEU A 246 8.93 -2.86 -24.68
N PHE A 247 9.17 -2.06 -23.64
CA PHE A 247 8.38 -0.85 -23.39
C PHE A 247 8.60 0.23 -24.45
N GLU A 248 9.81 0.37 -25.01
CA GLU A 248 10.06 1.27 -26.15
C GLU A 248 9.26 0.83 -27.40
N ALA A 249 9.18 -0.49 -27.67
CA ALA A 249 8.38 -1.00 -28.79
C ALA A 249 6.87 -0.76 -28.58
N LEU A 250 6.37 -0.99 -27.38
CA LEU A 250 4.97 -0.79 -27.01
C LEU A 250 4.56 0.69 -26.98
N GLY A 251 5.51 1.60 -26.75
CA GLY A 251 5.27 3.06 -26.82
C GLY A 251 5.07 3.59 -28.25
N THR A 252 5.23 2.77 -29.29
CA THR A 252 5.01 3.18 -30.68
C THR A 252 3.52 3.16 -31.05
N THR A 253 3.09 4.10 -31.91
CA THR A 253 1.66 4.28 -32.26
C THR A 253 1.06 3.16 -33.11
N THR A 254 1.86 2.17 -33.52
CA THR A 254 1.41 1.06 -34.39
C THR A 254 1.11 -0.22 -33.62
N ASN A 255 1.39 -0.26 -32.31
CA ASN A 255 1.24 -1.46 -31.51
C ASN A 255 -0.19 -1.64 -30.97
N VAL A 256 -0.71 -2.87 -31.05
CA VAL A 256 -2.09 -3.23 -30.63
C VAL A 256 -2.15 -4.11 -29.38
N VAL A 257 -1.03 -4.31 -28.68
CA VAL A 257 -0.98 -5.16 -27.47
C VAL A 257 -1.88 -4.54 -26.40
N ALA A 258 -2.94 -5.26 -26.06
CA ALA A 258 -3.93 -4.89 -25.07
C ALA A 258 -3.57 -5.45 -23.68
N THR A 259 -2.97 -6.65 -23.63
CA THR A 259 -2.58 -7.30 -22.36
C THR A 259 -1.13 -7.77 -22.41
N LEU A 260 -0.35 -7.38 -21.41
CA LEU A 260 1.03 -7.81 -21.25
C LEU A 260 1.29 -8.33 -19.83
N ASP A 261 1.78 -9.56 -19.72
CA ASP A 261 2.29 -10.08 -18.46
C ASP A 261 3.82 -10.21 -18.47
N LEU A 262 4.47 -9.49 -17.57
CA LEU A 262 5.91 -9.52 -17.33
C LEU A 262 6.24 -9.95 -15.90
N ALA A 263 5.28 -10.51 -15.16
CA ALA A 263 5.49 -10.90 -13.77
C ALA A 263 6.64 -11.90 -13.61
N TYR A 264 7.30 -11.86 -12.45
CA TYR A 264 8.40 -12.76 -12.10
C TYR A 264 9.54 -12.75 -13.14
N ASN A 265 9.86 -11.54 -13.63
CA ASN A 265 11.10 -11.23 -14.35
C ASN A 265 11.98 -10.33 -13.47
N ALA A 266 13.17 -9.96 -13.92
CA ALA A 266 14.10 -9.10 -13.17
C ALA A 266 14.36 -7.77 -13.89
N ILE A 267 13.31 -7.17 -14.47
CA ILE A 267 13.44 -5.96 -15.30
C ILE A 267 13.93 -4.73 -14.51
N GLY A 268 13.65 -4.66 -13.21
CA GLY A 268 14.12 -3.60 -12.31
C GLY A 268 15.52 -3.85 -11.75
N GLU A 269 16.06 -5.07 -11.83
CA GLU A 269 17.43 -5.35 -11.38
C GLU A 269 18.45 -4.96 -12.47
N ALA A 270 19.33 -4.01 -12.15
CA ALA A 270 20.42 -3.63 -13.04
C ALA A 270 21.50 -4.74 -13.04
N GLY A 271 21.53 -5.56 -14.09
CA GLY A 271 22.58 -6.57 -14.30
C GLY A 271 23.98 -5.98 -14.57
N ASP A 272 24.06 -4.71 -14.96
CA ASP A 272 25.29 -3.89 -14.97
C ASP A 272 24.97 -2.45 -14.54
N THR A 273 25.91 -1.78 -13.87
CA THR A 273 25.74 -0.48 -13.20
C THR A 273 25.38 0.72 -14.10
N SER A 274 25.13 0.52 -15.40
CA SER A 274 24.77 1.58 -16.36
C SER A 274 23.26 1.76 -16.63
N GLY A 275 22.40 0.91 -16.05
CA GLY A 275 20.95 0.86 -16.32
C GLY A 275 20.00 1.29 -15.20
N CYS A 276 20.48 1.57 -13.99
CA CYS A 276 19.63 1.91 -12.85
C CYS A 276 18.80 3.17 -13.15
N GLY A 277 17.46 3.08 -13.04
CA GLY A 277 16.50 4.15 -13.37
C GLY A 277 15.98 4.21 -14.82
N LYS A 278 16.62 3.55 -15.81
CA LYS A 278 16.17 3.67 -17.21
C LYS A 278 14.88 2.90 -17.52
N VAL A 279 14.66 1.77 -16.85
CA VAL A 279 13.46 0.96 -17.08
C VAL A 279 12.21 1.65 -16.56
N GLY A 280 12.28 2.34 -15.41
CA GLY A 280 11.20 3.17 -14.88
C GLY A 280 10.79 4.26 -15.88
N HIS A 281 11.79 4.90 -16.49
CA HIS A 281 11.58 5.93 -17.50
C HIS A 281 10.91 5.36 -18.77
N ALA A 282 11.42 4.24 -19.29
CA ALA A 282 10.85 3.58 -20.46
C ALA A 282 9.39 3.15 -20.23
N ILE A 283 9.09 2.58 -19.06
CA ILE A 283 7.70 2.25 -18.67
C ILE A 283 6.86 3.52 -18.60
N SER A 284 7.36 4.58 -17.97
CA SER A 284 6.65 5.86 -17.85
C SER A 284 6.30 6.47 -19.20
N GLU A 285 7.26 6.54 -20.13
CA GLU A 285 7.05 7.09 -21.47
C GLU A 285 6.08 6.22 -22.28
N CYS A 286 6.26 4.90 -22.23
CA CYS A 286 5.36 3.94 -22.86
C CYS A 286 3.93 4.15 -22.37
N LEU A 287 3.69 4.12 -21.06
CA LEU A 287 2.36 4.30 -20.49
C LEU A 287 1.78 5.69 -20.80
N ALA A 288 2.61 6.74 -20.84
CA ALA A 288 2.12 8.08 -21.16
C ALA A 288 1.65 8.21 -22.62
N ALA A 289 2.27 7.49 -23.56
CA ALA A 289 2.00 7.55 -24.99
C ALA A 289 1.05 6.47 -25.50
N ASN A 290 1.02 5.30 -24.86
CA ASN A 290 0.25 4.15 -25.29
C ASN A 290 -1.20 4.23 -24.79
N ASP A 291 -2.15 4.08 -25.73
CA ASP A 291 -3.58 4.08 -25.48
C ASP A 291 -4.26 2.72 -25.75
N THR A 292 -3.50 1.70 -26.17
CA THR A 292 -3.98 0.35 -26.50
C THR A 292 -3.87 -0.63 -25.35
N LEU A 293 -2.85 -0.50 -24.49
CA LEU A 293 -2.58 -1.36 -23.35
C LEU A 293 -3.63 -1.12 -22.25
N ILE A 294 -4.46 -2.14 -22.00
CA ILE A 294 -5.52 -2.12 -20.98
C ILE A 294 -5.14 -2.94 -19.74
N HIS A 295 -4.22 -3.89 -19.86
CA HIS A 295 -3.78 -4.73 -18.74
C HIS A 295 -2.26 -4.94 -18.76
N LEU A 296 -1.62 -4.65 -17.63
CA LEU A 296 -0.18 -4.80 -17.45
C LEU A 296 0.11 -5.45 -16.11
N SER A 297 0.88 -6.53 -16.12
CA SER A 297 1.41 -7.14 -14.92
C SER A 297 2.94 -6.97 -14.85
N LEU A 298 3.39 -6.31 -13.79
CA LEU A 298 4.79 -6.12 -13.43
C LEU A 298 5.06 -6.69 -12.02
N SER A 299 4.28 -7.67 -11.57
CA SER A 299 4.49 -8.26 -10.24
C SER A 299 5.84 -8.97 -10.14
N HIS A 300 6.54 -8.82 -9.02
CA HIS A 300 7.82 -9.42 -8.73
C HIS A 300 8.85 -9.15 -9.83
N ALA A 301 8.85 -7.92 -10.35
CA ALA A 301 9.66 -7.51 -11.49
C ALA A 301 10.99 -6.85 -11.08
N GLY A 302 11.25 -6.77 -9.76
CA GLY A 302 12.48 -6.19 -9.19
C GLY A 302 12.53 -4.66 -9.24
N LEU A 303 11.38 -3.97 -9.39
CA LEU A 303 11.34 -2.51 -9.51
C LEU A 303 11.64 -1.84 -8.16
N GLY A 304 12.61 -0.93 -8.17
CA GLY A 304 12.99 -0.12 -7.01
C GLY A 304 12.04 1.06 -6.77
N PRO A 305 12.26 1.83 -5.69
CA PRO A 305 11.41 2.97 -5.33
C PRO A 305 11.46 4.09 -6.39
N GLY A 306 12.64 4.28 -7.00
CA GLY A 306 12.83 5.26 -8.09
C GLY A 306 11.99 4.89 -9.30
N GLU A 307 12.10 3.65 -9.78
CA GLU A 307 11.32 3.17 -10.92
C GLU A 307 9.81 3.27 -10.66
N CYS A 308 9.34 2.86 -9.48
CA CYS A 308 7.91 2.95 -9.12
C CYS A 308 7.40 4.40 -9.14
N THR A 309 8.22 5.35 -8.69
CA THR A 309 7.88 6.79 -8.71
C THR A 309 7.74 7.31 -10.15
N GLU A 310 8.61 6.88 -11.05
CA GLU A 310 8.55 7.27 -12.47
C GLU A 310 7.33 6.67 -13.17
N ILE A 311 7.05 5.38 -12.94
CA ILE A 311 5.82 4.72 -13.43
C ILE A 311 4.58 5.51 -13.01
N GLY A 312 4.53 5.94 -11.75
CA GLY A 312 3.46 6.80 -11.23
C GLY A 312 3.30 8.13 -11.94
N ALA A 313 4.39 8.70 -12.50
CA ALA A 313 4.33 9.93 -13.29
C ALA A 313 3.69 9.71 -14.67
N GLY A 314 4.08 8.66 -15.39
CA GLY A 314 3.49 8.30 -16.69
C GLY A 314 2.00 7.95 -16.61
N LEU A 315 1.58 7.33 -15.51
CA LEU A 315 0.18 6.98 -15.25
C LEU A 315 -0.75 8.19 -15.05
N LYS A 316 -0.23 9.42 -14.86
CA LYS A 316 -1.06 10.62 -14.66
C LYS A 316 -1.84 11.02 -15.91
N SER A 317 -1.27 10.80 -17.09
CA SER A 317 -1.92 11.06 -18.38
C SER A 317 -2.58 9.81 -18.97
N ASN A 318 -2.19 8.62 -18.52
CA ASN A 318 -2.73 7.36 -19.02
C ASN A 318 -4.12 7.06 -18.44
N ASN A 319 -5.11 6.97 -19.33
CA ASN A 319 -6.49 6.61 -19.02
C ASN A 319 -6.96 5.37 -19.82
N SER A 320 -6.04 4.61 -20.42
CA SER A 320 -6.32 3.35 -21.13
C SER A 320 -6.06 2.13 -20.26
N LEU A 321 -5.06 2.19 -19.38
CA LEU A 321 -4.64 1.05 -18.56
C LEU A 321 -5.63 0.80 -17.41
N MET A 322 -6.47 -0.21 -17.59
CA MET A 322 -7.57 -0.64 -16.71
C MET A 322 -7.16 -1.72 -15.69
N GLY A 323 -5.99 -2.33 -15.84
CA GLY A 323 -5.42 -3.25 -14.87
C GLY A 323 -3.91 -3.07 -14.79
N LEU A 324 -3.39 -2.83 -13.59
CA LEU A 324 -1.95 -2.74 -13.34
C LEU A 324 -1.62 -3.53 -12.08
N HIS A 325 -0.77 -4.56 -12.20
CA HIS A 325 -0.24 -5.34 -11.08
C HIS A 325 1.21 -4.94 -10.81
N LEU A 326 1.53 -4.66 -9.54
CA LEU A 326 2.86 -4.24 -9.09
C LEU A 326 3.32 -4.96 -7.81
N GLU A 327 2.70 -6.10 -7.48
CA GLU A 327 3.02 -6.87 -6.28
C GLU A 327 4.48 -7.25 -6.21
N GLY A 328 5.07 -7.27 -5.01
CA GLY A 328 6.46 -7.71 -4.85
C GLY A 328 7.53 -6.75 -5.38
N ASN A 329 7.18 -5.50 -5.68
CA ASN A 329 8.13 -4.41 -6.00
C ASN A 329 8.24 -3.40 -4.84
N SER A 330 9.17 -2.45 -4.94
CA SER A 330 9.42 -1.41 -3.91
C SER A 330 8.54 -0.15 -4.08
N GLY A 331 7.26 -0.33 -4.41
CA GLY A 331 6.29 0.78 -4.53
C GLY A 331 5.15 0.67 -3.52
N ASP A 332 4.39 1.76 -3.35
CA ASP A 332 3.03 1.80 -2.78
C ASP A 332 2.08 2.62 -3.68
N VAL A 333 0.79 2.69 -3.33
CA VAL A 333 -0.21 3.55 -3.99
C VAL A 333 -0.63 4.63 -3.00
N ASP A 334 -0.53 5.89 -3.42
CA ASP A 334 -0.91 7.01 -2.57
C ASP A 334 -2.44 7.10 -2.37
N ALA A 335 -2.88 7.98 -1.47
CA ALA A 335 -4.31 8.18 -1.16
C ALA A 335 -5.17 8.60 -2.38
N HIS A 336 -4.54 9.01 -3.48
CA HIS A 336 -5.21 9.41 -4.73
C HIS A 336 -5.18 8.31 -5.79
N GLY A 337 -4.34 7.29 -5.65
CA GLY A 337 -4.28 6.16 -6.57
C GLY A 337 -3.18 6.20 -7.57
N TYR A 338 -2.10 6.87 -7.22
CA TYR A 338 -0.91 6.89 -8.03
C TYR A 338 0.17 6.06 -7.37
N VAL A 339 0.91 5.32 -8.21
CA VAL A 339 2.11 4.59 -7.79
C VAL A 339 3.13 5.57 -7.23
N VAL A 340 3.70 5.24 -6.08
CA VAL A 340 4.78 5.97 -5.41
C VAL A 340 5.88 5.00 -4.98
N GLY A 341 7.13 5.43 -4.93
CA GLY A 341 8.22 4.61 -4.40
C GLY A 341 8.23 4.52 -2.87
N VAL A 342 8.59 3.35 -2.33
CA VAL A 342 8.80 3.16 -0.88
C VAL A 342 10.25 2.79 -0.61
N ASN A 343 11.00 3.68 0.05
CA ASN A 343 12.34 3.34 0.51
C ASN A 343 12.24 2.39 1.70
N SER A 344 12.57 1.12 1.52
CA SER A 344 12.89 0.23 2.64
C SER A 344 14.09 0.84 3.37
N GLY A 345 13.90 1.26 4.62
CA GLY A 345 14.95 1.83 5.45
C GLY A 345 16.15 0.88 5.51
N SER A 346 17.33 1.44 5.24
CA SER A 346 18.61 0.80 5.54
C SER A 346 18.75 0.66 7.05
N ASP A 347 18.49 -0.54 7.57
CA ASP A 347 19.15 -1.00 8.78
C ASP A 347 19.53 -2.48 8.59
N SER A 348 20.80 -2.68 8.24
CA SER A 348 21.45 -3.98 8.22
C SER A 348 21.69 -4.41 9.67
N GLY A 349 20.74 -5.14 10.23
CA GLY A 349 20.88 -5.87 11.49
C GLY A 349 20.52 -7.33 11.24
N GLU A 350 21.52 -8.20 11.35
CA GLU A 350 21.37 -9.66 11.27
C GLU A 350 20.26 -10.15 12.22
N GLY A 351 19.26 -10.80 11.65
CA GLY A 351 18.15 -11.40 12.36
C GLY A 351 17.12 -11.86 11.36
N GLU A 352 17.18 -13.14 10.99
CA GLU A 352 16.07 -13.86 10.36
C GLU A 352 14.88 -13.84 11.35
N ALA A 353 14.13 -12.75 11.34
CA ALA A 353 12.77 -12.71 11.83
C ALA A 353 11.89 -12.86 10.60
N GLU A 354 11.19 -13.99 10.56
CA GLU A 354 10.11 -14.25 9.61
C GLU A 354 9.23 -13.01 9.51
N LEU A 355 9.24 -12.40 8.32
CA LEU A 355 8.25 -11.41 7.91
C LEU A 355 6.89 -12.09 7.91
N GLU A 356 6.22 -12.13 9.07
CA GLU A 356 4.80 -12.40 9.13
C GLU A 356 4.09 -11.30 8.33
N SER A 357 3.58 -11.75 7.19
CA SER A 357 2.90 -11.01 6.16
C SER A 357 1.55 -10.49 6.66
N ASP A 358 1.48 -9.26 7.15
CA ASP A 358 0.20 -8.54 7.27
C ASP A 358 0.44 -7.01 7.29
N GLY A 359 0.51 -6.40 6.11
CA GLY A 359 0.70 -4.95 6.01
C GLY A 359 0.95 -4.43 4.59
N LYS A 360 -0.07 -4.50 3.72
CA LYS A 360 -0.20 -3.78 2.44
C LYS A 360 1.03 -3.86 1.51
N LYS A 361 1.13 -4.96 0.77
CA LYS A 361 1.87 -5.01 -0.50
C LYS A 361 0.98 -4.36 -1.57
N ILE A 362 1.54 -3.55 -2.49
CA ILE A 362 0.76 -3.13 -3.67
C ILE A 362 0.27 -4.40 -4.34
N GLU A 363 -1.02 -4.54 -4.55
CA GLU A 363 -1.51 -5.45 -5.59
C GLU A 363 -1.98 -4.65 -6.81
N HIS A 364 -2.59 -3.46 -6.61
CA HIS A 364 -3.24 -2.67 -7.67
C HIS A 364 -3.25 -1.15 -7.46
N VAL A 365 -3.29 -0.39 -8.56
CA VAL A 365 -3.23 1.09 -8.61
C VAL A 365 -4.62 1.77 -8.59
N PHE A 366 -5.71 0.99 -8.62
CA PHE A 366 -7.05 1.54 -8.50
C PHE A 366 -7.36 1.80 -7.02
N THR A 367 -7.18 3.03 -6.58
CA THR A 367 -7.38 3.54 -5.20
C THR A 367 -8.79 3.47 -4.64
N ARG A 368 -9.63 2.74 -5.35
CA ARG A 368 -11.02 2.55 -5.07
C ARG A 368 -11.28 1.20 -4.43
N ILE A 369 -10.45 0.17 -4.61
CA ILE A 369 -10.87 -1.21 -4.29
C ILE A 369 -10.20 -1.76 -3.03
N LEU A 370 -11.01 -2.20 -2.07
CA LEU A 370 -10.60 -2.74 -0.76
C LEU A 370 -9.88 -4.10 -0.85
N PRO A 371 -8.98 -4.45 0.10
CA PRO A 371 -8.30 -5.74 0.09
C PRO A 371 -9.06 -6.95 0.60
N TRP A 372 -10.25 -6.79 1.19
CA TRP A 372 -10.92 -7.88 1.92
C TRP A 372 -12.37 -8.12 1.50
N ALA A 373 -12.84 -7.43 0.46
CA ALA A 373 -14.25 -7.43 0.08
C ALA A 373 -14.48 -8.25 -1.20
N HIS A 374 -14.19 -9.56 -1.19
CA HIS A 374 -14.83 -10.46 -2.16
C HIS A 374 -15.01 -11.88 -1.61
N PRO A 375 -16.24 -12.40 -1.56
CA PRO A 375 -16.49 -13.83 -1.42
C PRO A 375 -16.27 -14.52 -2.77
N ASN A 376 -15.37 -15.52 -2.79
CA ASN A 376 -15.27 -16.63 -3.73
C ASN A 376 -15.66 -16.35 -5.21
N VAL A 377 -14.71 -15.87 -6.01
CA VAL A 377 -14.71 -16.20 -7.45
C VAL A 377 -13.95 -17.50 -7.61
N SER A 378 -14.67 -18.61 -7.73
CA SER A 378 -14.09 -19.90 -8.06
C SER A 378 -13.44 -19.82 -9.44
N ASN A 379 -12.15 -20.16 -9.46
CA ASN A 379 -11.26 -20.28 -10.61
C ASN A 379 -11.94 -21.04 -11.77
N THR A 380 -12.52 -20.33 -12.74
CA THR A 380 -13.06 -20.92 -13.98
C THR A 380 -11.98 -20.91 -15.05
N GLY A 381 -11.13 -21.94 -15.04
CA GLY A 381 -10.60 -22.68 -16.21
C GLY A 381 -10.07 -21.99 -17.48
N GLU A 382 -10.05 -20.67 -17.60
CA GLU A 382 -9.58 -19.95 -18.78
C GLU A 382 -8.19 -19.34 -18.50
N SER A 383 -7.29 -19.53 -19.46
CA SER A 383 -5.83 -19.60 -19.34
C SER A 383 -5.08 -18.38 -18.80
N TRP A 384 -5.77 -17.33 -18.38
CA TRP A 384 -5.17 -16.06 -17.97
C TRP A 384 -5.59 -15.61 -16.57
N GLY A 385 -6.54 -16.31 -15.94
CA GLY A 385 -7.06 -16.02 -14.60
C GLY A 385 -6.37 -16.79 -13.47
N ARG A 386 -5.05 -17.03 -13.53
CA ARG A 386 -4.38 -17.85 -12.48
C ARG A 386 -4.43 -17.24 -11.08
N HIS A 387 -4.68 -15.93 -10.97
CA HIS A 387 -4.82 -15.26 -9.68
C HIS A 387 -6.00 -14.28 -9.73
N GLY A 388 -7.17 -14.73 -9.27
CA GLY A 388 -8.20 -13.79 -8.82
C GLY A 388 -7.62 -12.96 -7.68
N CYS A 389 -7.23 -11.72 -7.97
CA CYS A 389 -6.63 -10.80 -7.01
C CYS A 389 -7.69 -9.97 -6.28
N GLY A 390 -8.96 -10.06 -6.69
CA GLY A 390 -10.11 -9.42 -6.05
C GLY A 390 -10.17 -7.89 -6.21
N LYS A 391 -9.34 -7.32 -7.10
CA LYS A 391 -9.03 -5.89 -7.19
C LYS A 391 -8.75 -5.39 -8.61
N CYS A 392 -8.63 -6.27 -9.59
CA CYS A 392 -8.33 -5.89 -10.97
C CYS A 392 -9.62 -5.88 -11.78
N TRP A 393 -9.96 -4.74 -12.41
CA TRP A 393 -11.13 -4.66 -13.29
C TRP A 393 -11.07 -5.71 -14.41
N ILE A 394 -9.86 -6.02 -14.87
CA ILE A 394 -9.63 -6.99 -15.94
C ILE A 394 -9.68 -8.43 -15.42
N CYS A 395 -8.81 -8.80 -14.48
CA CYS A 395 -8.69 -10.19 -14.02
C CYS A 395 -9.95 -10.69 -13.31
N ASP A 396 -10.61 -9.82 -12.54
CA ASP A 396 -11.82 -10.17 -11.80
C ASP A 396 -13.09 -9.85 -12.59
N ARG A 397 -12.97 -9.54 -13.89
CA ARG A 397 -14.10 -9.35 -14.82
C ARG A 397 -15.14 -8.32 -14.33
N TRP A 398 -14.69 -7.18 -13.80
CA TRP A 398 -15.62 -6.12 -13.36
C TRP A 398 -16.41 -5.59 -14.55
N ALA A 399 -17.67 -5.24 -14.33
CA ALA A 399 -18.54 -4.74 -15.39
C ALA A 399 -18.87 -3.25 -15.21
N GLU A 400 -18.90 -2.51 -16.31
CA GLU A 400 -19.41 -1.15 -16.31
C GLU A 400 -20.92 -1.15 -16.02
N THR A 401 -21.34 -0.42 -15.00
CA THR A 401 -22.73 -0.32 -14.57
C THR A 401 -23.17 1.13 -14.52
N LYS A 402 -24.34 1.43 -15.08
CA LYS A 402 -24.98 2.75 -15.00
C LYS A 402 -25.84 2.83 -13.74
N PHE A 403 -25.51 3.74 -12.83
CA PHE A 403 -26.36 4.11 -11.71
C PHE A 403 -27.22 5.31 -12.08
N THR A 404 -28.53 5.17 -11.89
CA THR A 404 -29.52 6.20 -12.20
C THR A 404 -30.35 6.51 -10.96
N PHE A 405 -30.46 7.79 -10.61
CA PHE A 405 -31.34 8.29 -9.57
C PHE A 405 -32.39 9.21 -10.18
N ASN A 406 -33.66 8.82 -10.07
CA ASN A 406 -34.79 9.60 -10.57
C ASN A 406 -35.65 10.12 -9.40
N PRO A 407 -35.54 11.42 -9.06
CA PRO A 407 -36.34 12.02 -8.00
C PRO A 407 -37.85 11.82 -8.15
N LYS A 408 -38.38 11.76 -9.38
CA LYS A 408 -39.83 11.67 -9.65
C LYS A 408 -40.43 10.28 -9.40
N GLN A 409 -39.58 9.26 -9.28
CA GLN A 409 -40.00 7.87 -9.06
C GLN A 409 -39.80 7.41 -7.61
N SER A 410 -39.26 8.29 -6.75
CA SER A 410 -38.98 8.00 -5.35
C SER A 410 -40.19 8.27 -4.47
N GLU A 411 -40.54 7.31 -3.60
CA GLU A 411 -41.63 7.44 -2.62
C GLU A 411 -41.31 8.55 -1.60
N GLY A 412 -42.22 9.52 -1.43
CA GLY A 412 -42.04 10.66 -0.52
C GLY A 412 -41.23 11.84 -1.09
N ALA A 413 -40.94 11.84 -2.40
CA ALA A 413 -40.18 12.91 -3.05
C ALA A 413 -41.04 14.08 -3.58
N GLU A 414 -42.37 13.99 -3.53
CA GLU A 414 -43.28 15.02 -4.07
C GLU A 414 -42.99 16.42 -3.50
N ASP A 415 -42.60 16.52 -2.22
CA ASP A 415 -42.28 17.78 -1.52
C ASP A 415 -40.80 18.22 -1.62
N VAL A 416 -39.94 17.40 -2.24
CA VAL A 416 -38.47 17.55 -2.24
C VAL A 416 -37.90 17.74 -3.66
N LEU A 417 -38.68 17.42 -4.71
CA LEU A 417 -38.29 17.51 -6.12
C LEU A 417 -37.66 18.86 -6.50
N ASP A 418 -38.28 19.97 -6.11
CA ASP A 418 -37.80 21.32 -6.39
C ASP A 418 -36.64 21.76 -5.50
N LYS A 419 -36.33 20.97 -4.47
CA LYS A 419 -35.28 21.25 -3.47
C LYS A 419 -33.97 20.52 -3.75
N VAL A 420 -33.95 19.48 -4.60
CA VAL A 420 -32.72 18.71 -4.89
C VAL A 420 -31.69 19.55 -5.64
N LYS A 421 -30.57 19.87 -4.99
CA LYS A 421 -29.42 20.57 -5.60
C LYS A 421 -28.43 19.60 -6.24
N GLY A 422 -28.25 18.41 -5.68
CA GLY A 422 -27.26 17.45 -6.18
C GLY A 422 -27.39 16.07 -5.53
N VAL A 423 -26.89 15.07 -6.24
CA VAL A 423 -26.92 13.67 -5.80
C VAL A 423 -25.52 13.10 -5.89
N GLN A 424 -25.11 12.39 -4.86
CA GLN A 424 -23.83 11.67 -4.80
C GLN A 424 -24.08 10.19 -4.53
N ILE A 425 -23.26 9.30 -5.08
CA ILE A 425 -23.30 7.86 -4.82
C ILE A 425 -22.14 7.46 -3.90
N THR A 426 -22.39 6.50 -3.01
CA THR A 426 -21.38 5.81 -2.20
C THR A 426 -21.55 4.30 -2.35
N THR A 427 -20.46 3.55 -2.30
CA THR A 427 -20.40 2.10 -2.59
C THR A 427 -19.47 1.40 -1.60
N ASN A 428 -19.79 0.16 -1.21
CA ASN A 428 -18.99 -0.60 -0.24
C ASN A 428 -17.61 -0.98 -0.77
N PHE A 429 -17.50 -1.25 -2.07
CA PHE A 429 -16.26 -1.57 -2.73
C PHE A 429 -15.39 -0.32 -3.01
N ASP A 430 -15.81 0.88 -2.56
CA ASP A 430 -15.08 2.15 -2.65
C ASP A 430 -14.89 2.89 -1.30
N GLU A 431 -14.80 2.16 -0.18
CA GLU A 431 -14.69 2.76 1.16
C GLU A 431 -15.83 3.76 1.48
N TRP A 432 -16.99 3.61 0.82
CA TRP A 432 -18.10 4.54 0.93
C TRP A 432 -17.75 6.00 0.57
N ARG A 433 -16.73 6.21 -0.28
CA ARG A 433 -16.39 7.55 -0.80
C ARG A 433 -17.53 8.11 -1.64
N MET A 434 -17.87 9.38 -1.43
CA MET A 434 -18.95 10.06 -2.14
C MET A 434 -18.49 10.55 -3.51
N GLU A 435 -19.24 10.20 -4.57
CA GLU A 435 -18.99 10.69 -5.92
C GLU A 435 -20.23 11.36 -6.50
N SER A 436 -20.05 12.56 -7.07
CA SER A 436 -21.15 13.35 -7.61
C SER A 436 -21.69 12.75 -8.92
N MET A 437 -23.01 12.62 -9.01
CA MET A 437 -23.71 12.16 -10.21
C MET A 437 -24.00 13.32 -11.16
N LYS A 438 -24.00 13.06 -12.48
CA LYS A 438 -24.31 14.08 -13.50
C LYS A 438 -25.82 14.25 -13.64
N ARG A 439 -26.32 15.47 -13.51
CA ARG A 439 -27.73 15.81 -13.77
C ARG A 439 -28.01 15.79 -15.28
N LYS A 440 -29.08 15.12 -15.69
CA LYS A 440 -29.59 15.00 -17.06
C LYS A 440 -30.92 15.75 -17.22
N GLU A 441 -31.39 15.86 -18.45
CA GLU A 441 -32.72 16.39 -18.76
C GLU A 441 -33.81 15.65 -17.97
N GLY A 442 -34.85 16.38 -17.55
CA GLY A 442 -35.94 15.82 -16.75
C GLY A 442 -35.67 15.66 -15.25
N GLY A 443 -34.47 16.00 -14.77
CA GLY A 443 -34.11 16.00 -13.34
C GLY A 443 -33.51 14.67 -12.84
N VAL A 444 -33.16 13.77 -13.75
CA VAL A 444 -32.52 12.49 -13.46
C VAL A 444 -31.02 12.68 -13.24
N TYR A 445 -30.41 11.90 -12.34
CA TYR A 445 -28.98 11.92 -12.06
C TYR A 445 -28.35 10.59 -12.47
N GLU A 446 -27.22 10.61 -13.16
CA GLU A 446 -26.59 9.42 -13.72
C GLU A 446 -25.06 9.40 -13.48
N ILE A 447 -24.50 8.21 -13.26
CA ILE A 447 -23.05 7.96 -13.25
C ILE A 447 -22.75 6.53 -13.71
N TYR A 448 -21.68 6.35 -14.48
CA TYR A 448 -21.15 5.03 -14.84
C TYR A 448 -20.02 4.66 -13.88
N ARG A 449 -20.00 3.41 -13.41
CA ARG A 449 -18.98 2.88 -12.49
C ARG A 449 -18.59 1.46 -12.88
N MET A 450 -17.33 1.10 -12.69
CA MET A 450 -16.94 -0.32 -12.70
C MET A 450 -17.40 -0.95 -11.38
N VAL A 451 -18.13 -2.07 -11.47
CA VAL A 451 -18.69 -2.81 -10.33
C VAL A 451 -18.18 -4.24 -10.37
N PRO A 452 -17.74 -4.80 -9.23
CA PRO A 452 -17.28 -6.18 -9.17
C PRO A 452 -18.44 -7.16 -9.45
N PRO A 453 -18.15 -8.34 -10.02
CA PRO A 453 -19.15 -9.38 -10.20
C PRO A 453 -19.72 -9.86 -8.86
N GLY A 454 -20.99 -10.25 -8.86
CA GLY A 454 -21.72 -10.65 -7.67
C GLY A 454 -22.39 -9.48 -6.97
N LYS A 455 -22.65 -9.66 -5.67
CA LYS A 455 -23.50 -8.75 -4.88
C LYS A 455 -22.67 -7.63 -4.24
N SER A 456 -22.97 -6.39 -4.61
CA SER A 456 -22.39 -5.16 -4.07
C SER A 456 -23.43 -4.29 -3.37
N THR A 457 -23.01 -3.39 -2.48
CA THR A 457 -23.92 -2.46 -1.80
C THR A 457 -23.58 -0.99 -2.06
N PHE A 458 -24.60 -0.13 -2.13
CA PHE A 458 -24.45 1.29 -2.45
C PHE A 458 -25.53 2.16 -1.80
N ALA A 459 -25.36 3.47 -1.79
CA ALA A 459 -26.37 4.43 -1.33
C ALA A 459 -26.30 5.75 -2.10
N PHE A 460 -27.44 6.45 -2.19
CA PHE A 460 -27.50 7.80 -2.75
C PHE A 460 -27.61 8.83 -1.63
N ASN A 461 -26.78 9.86 -1.70
CA ASN A 461 -26.75 11.01 -0.80
C ASN A 461 -27.31 12.21 -1.55
N VAL A 462 -28.45 12.73 -1.11
CA VAL A 462 -29.15 13.82 -1.80
C VAL A 462 -29.01 15.11 -0.99
N LYS A 463 -28.57 16.19 -1.65
CA LYS A 463 -28.47 17.53 -1.08
C LYS A 463 -29.72 18.34 -1.41
N THR A 464 -30.40 18.88 -0.40
CA THR A 464 -31.65 19.67 -0.55
C THR A 464 -31.47 21.14 -0.12
N LYS A 465 -32.40 22.03 -0.51
CA LYS A 465 -32.54 23.40 0.03
C LYS A 465 -33.44 23.41 1.29
N GLU A 466 -33.09 24.19 2.31
CA GLU A 466 -33.97 24.47 3.46
C GLU A 466 -35.28 25.14 3.02
N ALA A 467 -36.39 24.77 3.66
CA ALA A 467 -37.69 25.41 3.44
C ALA A 467 -37.80 26.70 4.27
N GLY A 468 -37.95 27.86 3.62
CA GLY A 468 -38.49 29.07 4.27
C GLY A 468 -37.65 30.36 4.28
N LYS A 469 -36.68 30.55 3.38
CA LYS A 469 -36.09 31.88 3.12
C LYS A 469 -36.36 32.28 1.67
N GLU A 470 -37.18 33.31 1.49
CA GLU A 470 -37.36 34.00 0.22
C GLU A 470 -36.03 34.69 -0.16
N ASP A 471 -35.72 34.65 -1.46
CA ASP A 471 -34.48 35.11 -2.05
C ASP A 471 -34.34 36.65 -1.92
N ASP A 472 -33.38 37.14 -1.13
CA ASP A 472 -32.80 38.47 -1.33
C ASP A 472 -31.74 38.35 -2.44
N GLU A 473 -32.03 38.94 -3.60
CA GLU A 473 -31.36 38.72 -4.89
C GLU A 473 -29.89 39.17 -5.00
N ASP A 474 -29.21 39.63 -3.95
CA ASP A 474 -27.87 40.27 -4.12
C ASP A 474 -26.80 39.96 -3.04
N THR A 475 -26.94 38.87 -2.28
CA THR A 475 -25.86 38.38 -1.40
C THR A 475 -25.57 36.90 -1.63
N GLU A 476 -24.52 36.59 -2.39
CA GLU A 476 -23.93 35.24 -2.46
C GLU A 476 -23.20 34.87 -1.15
N ASP A 477 -23.92 34.90 -0.02
CA ASP A 477 -23.48 34.26 1.21
C ASP A 477 -23.88 32.78 1.16
N GLU A 478 -22.89 31.90 1.02
CA GLU A 478 -23.02 30.43 1.13
C GLU A 478 -23.41 30.00 2.56
N ALA A 479 -24.62 30.38 2.99
CA ALA A 479 -25.24 29.91 4.22
C ALA A 479 -26.35 28.90 3.90
N ASN A 480 -26.29 27.75 4.59
CA ASN A 480 -27.32 26.72 4.74
C ASN A 480 -27.54 25.74 3.57
N VAL A 481 -26.76 24.65 3.57
CA VAL A 481 -27.14 23.35 2.98
C VAL A 481 -26.97 22.32 4.09
N GLU A 482 -27.95 22.19 5.00
CA GLU A 482 -27.80 21.34 6.20
C GLU A 482 -28.48 19.96 6.11
N ASP A 483 -29.33 19.68 5.12
CA ASP A 483 -29.98 18.36 5.03
C ASP A 483 -29.37 17.46 3.95
N ILE A 484 -28.63 16.43 4.39
CA ILE A 484 -28.25 15.28 3.57
C ILE A 484 -29.22 14.15 3.91
N HIS A 485 -30.06 13.78 2.96
CA HIS A 485 -30.96 12.64 3.10
C HIS A 485 -30.40 11.43 2.35
N LEU A 486 -30.50 10.24 2.96
CA LEU A 486 -30.13 8.98 2.34
C LEU A 486 -31.35 8.44 1.57
N ALA A 487 -31.17 8.09 0.29
CA ALA A 487 -32.23 7.46 -0.50
C ALA A 487 -31.91 5.99 -0.80
N LEU A 488 -32.81 5.10 -0.37
CA LEU A 488 -32.75 3.64 -0.40
C LEU A 488 -33.74 3.04 -1.38
N ALA A 489 -33.29 2.21 -2.31
CA ALA A 489 -34.15 1.52 -3.27
C ALA A 489 -35.18 0.63 -2.55
N VAL A 490 -36.45 0.78 -2.90
CA VAL A 490 -37.51 -0.17 -2.51
C VAL A 490 -37.52 -1.27 -3.54
N ASN A 491 -37.02 -2.44 -3.17
CA ASN A 491 -36.88 -3.53 -4.12
C ASN A 491 -38.25 -4.18 -4.40
N HIS A 492 -38.81 -3.89 -5.57
CA HIS A 492 -39.78 -4.76 -6.24
C HIS A 492 -39.27 -5.03 -7.66
N ALA A 493 -38.32 -5.96 -7.85
CA ALA A 493 -38.37 -6.92 -8.94
C ALA A 493 -37.15 -7.86 -8.93
N LYS A 494 -37.46 -9.12 -9.23
CA LYS A 494 -36.54 -10.18 -9.62
C LYS A 494 -35.86 -9.82 -10.94
N GLU A 495 -34.58 -10.16 -11.07
CA GLU A 495 -33.84 -10.36 -12.32
C GLU A 495 -34.08 -9.30 -13.42
N ALA A 496 -33.30 -8.22 -13.40
CA ALA A 496 -33.18 -7.30 -14.54
C ALA A 496 -31.78 -7.43 -15.17
N ALA A 497 -31.74 -7.56 -16.50
CA ALA A 497 -30.52 -7.57 -17.30
C ALA A 497 -29.77 -6.22 -17.22
N ALA A 498 -28.46 -6.27 -17.45
CA ALA A 498 -27.43 -5.31 -17.03
C ALA A 498 -27.49 -3.88 -17.59
N ASP A 499 -28.55 -3.48 -18.29
CA ASP A 499 -28.49 -2.26 -19.12
C ASP A 499 -29.23 -1.06 -18.53
N GLU A 500 -30.18 -1.24 -17.59
CA GLU A 500 -30.86 -0.11 -16.96
C GLU A 500 -31.46 -0.46 -15.59
N VAL A 501 -30.85 0.05 -14.52
CA VAL A 501 -31.38 -0.06 -13.16
C VAL A 501 -32.25 1.16 -12.85
N GLY A 502 -33.49 1.15 -13.32
CA GLY A 502 -34.52 2.12 -12.96
C GLY A 502 -35.19 1.75 -11.63
N LEU A 503 -34.51 1.96 -10.51
CA LEU A 503 -35.05 1.64 -9.18
C LEU A 503 -35.88 2.81 -8.62
N LYS A 504 -36.96 2.49 -7.89
CA LYS A 504 -37.68 3.44 -7.04
C LYS A 504 -36.97 3.56 -5.69
N PHE A 505 -36.88 4.76 -5.12
CA PHE A 505 -36.17 5.00 -3.84
C PHE A 505 -37.09 5.49 -2.71
N ARG A 506 -36.71 5.24 -1.46
CA ARG A 506 -37.30 5.65 -0.17
C ARG A 506 -36.28 6.44 0.62
N TRP A 507 -36.70 7.41 1.41
CA TRP A 507 -35.80 8.14 2.29
C TRP A 507 -35.50 7.36 3.57
N ALA A 508 -34.25 7.39 4.06
CA ALA A 508 -33.84 6.78 5.32
C ALA A 508 -32.89 7.67 6.13
N ASP A 509 -32.93 7.51 7.46
CA ASP A 509 -32.21 8.34 8.42
C ASP A 509 -30.85 7.74 8.86
N LYS A 510 -30.54 6.50 8.46
CA LYS A 510 -29.33 5.75 8.89
C LYS A 510 -28.70 4.97 7.74
N LEU A 511 -27.37 4.84 7.79
CA LEU A 511 -26.57 4.06 6.83
C LEU A 511 -26.74 2.53 6.98
N ASP A 512 -27.51 2.07 7.97
CA ASP A 512 -27.63 0.65 8.33
C ASP A 512 -28.50 -0.13 7.32
N GLU A 513 -29.24 0.60 6.48
CA GLU A 513 -30.06 0.08 5.39
C GLU A 513 -29.42 0.54 4.07
N VAL A 514 -28.73 -0.33 3.33
CA VAL A 514 -28.00 0.02 2.08
C VAL A 514 -28.58 -0.71 0.88
N ASN A 515 -28.52 -0.09 -0.30
CA ASN A 515 -28.97 -0.71 -1.55
C ASN A 515 -28.05 -1.87 -1.92
N THR A 516 -28.59 -2.88 -2.60
CA THR A 516 -27.78 -3.98 -3.14
C THR A 516 -27.97 -4.09 -4.64
N ILE A 517 -26.89 -4.31 -5.39
CA ILE A 517 -26.90 -4.64 -6.81
C ILE A 517 -26.17 -5.97 -7.01
N GLU A 518 -26.65 -6.79 -7.94
CA GLU A 518 -25.98 -8.02 -8.35
C GLU A 518 -25.56 -7.89 -9.81
N VAL A 519 -24.26 -7.95 -10.07
CA VAL A 519 -23.66 -7.69 -11.39
C VAL A 519 -23.05 -8.99 -11.91
N LYS A 520 -23.29 -9.32 -13.19
CA LYS A 520 -22.57 -10.42 -13.84
C LYS A 520 -21.20 -9.94 -14.29
N GLY A 521 -20.19 -10.80 -14.14
CA GLY A 521 -18.86 -10.51 -14.65
C GLY A 521 -18.86 -10.44 -16.18
N ARG A 522 -18.01 -9.58 -16.75
CA ARG A 522 -17.87 -9.46 -18.20
C ARG A 522 -17.31 -10.74 -18.82
N GLU A 523 -17.73 -11.04 -20.04
CA GLU A 523 -17.24 -12.19 -20.80
C GLU A 523 -16.03 -11.83 -21.68
N SER A 524 -15.97 -10.59 -22.18
CA SER A 524 -14.92 -10.07 -23.05
C SER A 524 -14.00 -9.08 -22.33
N LEU A 525 -12.71 -9.10 -22.66
CA LEU A 525 -11.72 -8.18 -22.08
C LEU A 525 -11.69 -6.80 -22.77
N VAL A 526 -12.18 -6.72 -24.02
CA VAL A 526 -11.94 -5.63 -24.99
C VAL A 526 -13.20 -4.82 -25.30
N ASP A 527 -14.22 -4.87 -24.43
CA ASP A 527 -15.46 -4.10 -24.63
C ASP A 527 -15.19 -2.58 -24.55
N ASP A 528 -15.98 -1.77 -25.26
CA ASP A 528 -15.89 -0.29 -25.24
C ASP A 528 -16.36 0.26 -23.88
N ILE A 529 -15.46 0.24 -22.89
CA ILE A 529 -15.69 0.72 -21.53
C ILE A 529 -15.53 2.25 -21.51
N ARG A 530 -16.61 2.94 -21.15
CA ARG A 530 -16.65 4.41 -21.02
C ARG A 530 -16.00 4.88 -19.71
N VAL A 531 -16.04 4.05 -18.67
CA VAL A 531 -15.40 4.34 -17.38
C VAL A 531 -13.89 4.29 -17.53
N ARG A 532 -13.25 5.47 -17.50
CA ARG A 532 -11.81 5.60 -17.66
C ARG A 532 -11.08 5.50 -16.30
N PRO A 533 -10.03 4.65 -16.19
CA PRO A 533 -9.08 4.63 -15.07
C PRO A 533 -8.58 6.02 -14.68
N ARG A 534 -8.37 6.28 -13.38
CA ARG A 534 -7.75 7.52 -12.88
C ARG A 534 -8.35 8.83 -13.44
N THR A 535 -9.59 8.83 -13.94
CA THR A 535 -10.29 10.08 -14.22
C THR A 535 -10.40 10.84 -12.91
N ARG A 536 -9.62 11.91 -12.78
CA ARG A 536 -9.83 12.87 -11.71
C ARG A 536 -11.31 13.21 -11.80
N ALA A 537 -12.06 12.97 -10.72
CA ALA A 537 -13.20 13.83 -10.47
C ALA A 537 -12.62 15.23 -10.62
N ASP A 538 -13.11 16.00 -11.61
CA ASP A 538 -12.75 17.40 -11.74
C ASP A 538 -12.66 17.92 -10.31
N GLU A 539 -11.47 18.38 -9.89
CA GLU A 539 -11.35 19.09 -8.60
C GLU A 539 -12.60 19.97 -8.58
N PRO A 540 -13.47 19.84 -7.55
CA PRO A 540 -14.74 20.54 -7.58
C PRO A 540 -14.41 21.93 -8.04
N VAL A 541 -14.97 22.36 -9.18
CA VAL A 541 -14.72 23.69 -9.71
C VAL A 541 -15.23 24.58 -8.62
N VAL A 542 -14.32 24.98 -7.73
CA VAL A 542 -14.51 26.08 -6.82
C VAL A 542 -14.77 27.18 -7.84
N PRO A 543 -16.02 27.71 -7.92
CA PRO A 543 -16.30 28.84 -8.79
C PRO A 543 -15.16 29.79 -8.57
N LYS A 544 -14.44 30.21 -9.63
CA LYS A 544 -13.20 30.99 -9.52
C LYS A 544 -13.42 32.01 -8.42
N ARG A 545 -12.97 31.68 -7.21
CA ARG A 545 -13.04 32.60 -6.10
C ARG A 545 -12.19 33.72 -6.63
N ASN A 546 -12.74 34.93 -6.68
CA ASN A 546 -11.92 36.11 -6.77
C ASN A 546 -10.70 35.81 -5.90
N ARG A 547 -9.53 35.69 -6.54
CA ARG A 547 -8.29 35.32 -5.88
C ARG A 547 -7.88 36.50 -5.01
N GLY A 548 -8.63 36.76 -3.94
CA GLY A 548 -8.03 37.18 -2.69
C GLY A 548 -7.25 35.95 -2.22
N GLY A 549 -5.94 35.98 -2.41
CA GLY A 549 -5.07 34.82 -2.31
C GLY A 549 -5.38 33.94 -1.10
N LEU A 550 -5.60 32.64 -1.35
CA LEU A 550 -5.61 31.65 -0.28
C LEU A 550 -4.24 31.72 0.41
N ALA A 551 -4.24 32.21 1.64
CA ALA A 551 -3.04 32.28 2.46
C ALA A 551 -2.41 30.89 2.51
N THR A 552 -1.12 30.82 2.19
CA THR A 552 -0.31 29.62 2.43
C THR A 552 -0.52 29.19 3.88
N TRP A 553 -0.63 27.87 4.11
CA TRP A 553 -0.76 27.36 5.48
C TRP A 553 0.50 27.77 6.26
N THR A 554 0.29 28.44 7.39
CA THR A 554 1.34 28.89 8.31
C THR A 554 0.85 28.67 9.73
N LEU A 555 1.75 28.59 10.70
CA LEU A 555 1.33 28.47 12.10
C LEU A 555 0.40 29.63 12.54
N LYS A 556 0.51 30.80 11.89
CA LYS A 556 -0.34 31.97 12.16
C LYS A 556 -1.81 31.77 11.77
N ASN A 557 -2.12 30.85 10.87
CA ASN A 557 -3.49 30.51 10.46
C ASN A 557 -3.91 29.08 10.84
N SER A 558 -3.14 28.43 11.71
CA SER A 558 -3.43 27.11 12.28
C SER A 558 -4.39 27.20 13.48
N VAL A 559 -5.05 26.09 13.86
CA VAL A 559 -5.75 25.97 15.15
C VAL A 559 -4.83 26.21 16.35
N PHE A 560 -3.52 26.04 16.18
CA PHE A 560 -2.50 26.31 17.19
C PHE A 560 -1.95 27.74 17.13
N ALA A 561 -2.51 28.66 16.32
CA ALA A 561 -2.04 30.04 16.22
C ALA A 561 -2.05 30.79 17.57
N ALA A 562 -2.96 30.41 18.47
CA ALA A 562 -3.07 30.98 19.81
C ALA A 562 -2.11 30.32 20.84
N TYR A 563 -1.40 29.24 20.46
CA TYR A 563 -0.45 28.57 21.34
C TYR A 563 0.82 29.40 21.48
N VAL A 564 1.13 29.82 22.70
CA VAL A 564 2.31 30.63 23.01
C VAL A 564 3.43 29.73 23.51
N GLY A 565 4.36 29.41 22.60
CA GLY A 565 5.58 28.70 22.96
C GLY A 565 6.52 29.50 23.88
N ASP A 566 7.55 28.82 24.36
CA ASP A 566 8.57 29.39 25.23
C ASP A 566 9.47 30.36 24.45
N THR A 567 9.13 31.64 24.47
CA THR A 567 10.03 32.67 23.94
C THR A 567 11.15 32.97 24.94
N ARG A 568 12.29 33.45 24.44
CA ARG A 568 13.40 33.91 25.30
C ARG A 568 12.96 34.94 26.35
N LYS A 569 11.98 35.80 26.00
CA LYS A 569 11.39 36.77 26.91
C LYS A 569 10.57 36.08 28.01
N HIS A 570 9.66 35.18 27.64
CA HIS A 570 8.83 34.44 28.60
C HIS A 570 9.67 33.61 29.59
N LEU A 571 10.68 32.90 29.08
CA LEU A 571 11.59 32.11 29.92
C LEU A 571 12.38 33.00 30.89
N LYS A 572 12.82 34.19 30.45
CA LYS A 572 13.51 35.15 31.31
C LYS A 572 12.60 35.72 32.39
N GLU A 573 11.35 36.04 32.08
CA GLU A 573 10.39 36.54 33.05
C GLU A 573 10.02 35.47 34.08
N ALA A 574 9.83 34.22 33.64
CA ALA A 574 9.60 33.08 34.51
C ALA A 574 10.80 32.80 35.42
N PHE A 575 12.02 32.84 34.85
CA PHE A 575 13.26 32.72 35.62
C PHE A 575 13.37 33.82 36.67
N GLU A 576 13.10 35.09 36.33
CA GLU A 576 13.22 36.18 37.28
C GLU A 576 12.23 36.03 38.43
N SER A 577 10.97 35.65 38.13
CA SER A 577 9.96 35.33 39.15
C SER A 577 10.44 34.25 40.13
N ASP A 578 10.97 33.14 39.61
CA ASP A 578 11.50 32.03 40.40
C ASP A 578 12.76 32.43 41.18
N TYR A 579 13.68 33.16 40.55
CA TYR A 579 14.93 33.62 41.14
C TYR A 579 14.70 34.55 42.34
N GLN A 580 13.69 35.43 42.27
CA GLN A 580 13.33 36.30 43.39
C GLN A 580 12.84 35.52 44.63
N LYS A 581 12.15 34.40 44.42
CA LYS A 581 11.64 33.49 45.46
C LYS A 581 12.71 32.50 45.98
N SER A 582 13.74 32.26 45.17
CA SER A 582 14.77 31.24 45.36
C SER A 582 15.87 31.66 46.35
N LYS A 583 16.40 30.68 47.10
CA LYS A 583 17.60 30.84 47.92
C LYS A 583 18.86 31.05 47.07
N ALA A 584 18.88 30.64 45.81
CA ALA A 584 19.98 30.92 44.87
C ALA A 584 20.27 32.41 44.73
N ARG A 585 19.26 33.29 44.82
CA ARG A 585 19.49 34.74 44.89
C ARG A 585 20.39 35.12 46.05
N LYS A 586 20.11 34.60 47.24
CA LYS A 586 20.92 34.82 48.45
C LYS A 586 22.31 34.18 48.32
N MET A 587 22.44 33.07 47.58
CA MET A 587 23.75 32.48 47.29
C MET A 587 24.58 33.40 46.40
N GLY A 588 24.00 33.94 45.33
CA GLY A 588 24.66 34.90 44.44
C GLY A 588 24.96 36.25 45.10
N GLU A 589 24.11 36.73 46.01
CA GLU A 589 24.34 37.96 46.78
C GLU A 589 25.55 37.89 47.72
N LYS A 590 25.96 36.68 48.13
CA LYS A 590 27.14 36.44 48.97
C LYS A 590 28.45 36.34 48.20
N LEU A 591 28.41 36.31 46.87
CA LEU A 591 29.62 36.31 46.04
C LEU A 591 30.24 37.71 46.05
N GLU A 592 31.53 37.78 46.38
CA GLU A 592 32.28 39.05 46.47
C GLU A 592 32.68 39.57 45.08
N ASP A 593 33.00 38.66 44.16
CA ASP A 593 33.39 38.97 42.79
C ASP A 593 32.15 39.32 41.94
N LEU A 594 32.14 40.53 41.36
CA LEU A 594 31.03 41.04 40.55
C LEU A 594 30.83 40.23 39.26
N ASP A 595 31.93 39.82 38.62
CA ASP A 595 31.89 39.04 37.39
C ASP A 595 31.36 37.62 37.68
N GLU A 596 31.77 37.01 38.80
CA GLU A 596 31.23 35.72 39.24
C GLU A 596 29.74 35.80 39.55
N LYS A 597 29.29 36.88 40.19
CA LYS A 597 27.88 37.11 40.53
C LYS A 597 27.01 37.23 39.28
N GLU A 598 27.45 38.00 38.29
CA GLU A 598 26.76 38.12 37.00
C GLU A 598 26.75 36.79 36.25
N LEU A 599 27.89 36.09 36.24
CA LEU A 599 28.04 34.80 35.57
C LEU A 599 27.16 33.71 36.21
N PHE A 600 27.03 33.71 37.54
CA PHE A 600 26.17 32.76 38.26
C PHE A 600 24.69 32.92 37.88
N LYS A 601 24.17 34.16 37.89
CA LYS A 601 22.79 34.43 37.47
C LYS A 601 22.59 34.11 35.99
N ARG A 602 23.58 34.42 35.14
CA ARG A 602 23.53 34.11 33.70
C ARG A 602 23.49 32.61 33.43
N ASN A 603 24.37 31.84 34.05
CA ASN A 603 24.42 30.39 33.86
C ASN A 603 23.15 29.69 34.37
N LEU A 604 22.53 30.20 35.44
CA LEU A 604 21.23 29.73 35.90
C LEU A 604 20.10 30.06 34.90
N LEU A 605 20.09 31.28 34.36
CA LEU A 605 19.12 31.68 33.32
C LEU A 605 19.27 30.81 32.07
N ASP A 606 20.50 30.56 31.63
CA ASP A 606 20.78 29.74 30.45
C ASP A 606 20.36 28.26 30.68
N SER A 607 20.49 27.76 31.92
CA SER A 607 20.08 26.39 32.29
C SER A 607 18.58 26.26 32.58
N PHE A 608 17.88 27.36 32.83
CA PHE A 608 16.48 27.37 33.28
C PHE A 608 15.51 26.56 32.40
N PRO A 609 15.57 26.60 31.05
CA PRO A 609 14.64 25.85 30.20
C PRO A 609 14.71 24.34 30.46
N ILE A 610 15.93 23.81 30.58
CA ILE A 610 16.20 22.39 30.86
C ILE A 610 15.71 22.04 32.27
N LEU A 611 16.09 22.85 33.28
CA LEU A 611 15.69 22.62 34.66
C LEU A 611 14.17 22.64 34.86
N LYS A 612 13.47 23.54 34.18
CA LYS A 612 12.00 23.62 34.18
C LYS A 612 11.37 22.36 33.57
N ASN A 613 11.84 21.89 32.41
CA ASN A 613 11.28 20.71 31.75
C ASN A 613 11.54 19.42 32.54
N VAL A 614 12.73 19.31 33.15
CA VAL A 614 13.08 18.21 34.05
C VAL A 614 12.18 18.23 35.29
N HIS A 615 12.04 19.38 35.96
CA HIS A 615 11.16 19.52 37.11
C HIS A 615 9.73 19.06 36.80
N ARG A 616 9.15 19.56 35.69
CA ARG A 616 7.81 19.18 35.21
C ARG A 616 7.68 17.67 34.96
N HIS A 617 8.68 17.06 34.32
CA HIS A 617 8.68 15.63 34.04
C HIS A 617 8.62 14.80 35.34
N TYR A 618 9.60 15.00 36.23
CA TYR A 618 9.69 14.18 37.45
C TYR A 618 8.56 14.49 38.45
N ALA A 619 8.03 15.73 38.46
CA ALA A 619 6.86 16.06 39.25
C ALA A 619 5.62 15.29 38.76
N ALA A 620 5.36 15.29 37.45
CA ALA A 620 4.21 14.61 36.86
C ALA A 620 4.31 13.08 36.94
N ALA A 621 5.51 12.52 36.79
CA ALA A 621 5.71 11.09 36.67
C ALA A 621 5.68 10.32 38.00
N TYR A 622 6.07 10.95 39.11
CA TYR A 622 6.35 10.26 40.38
C TYR A 622 5.53 10.78 41.57
N THR A 623 4.56 11.66 41.34
CA THR A 623 3.69 12.18 42.40
C THR A 623 2.21 12.24 41.98
N THR A 624 1.33 12.36 42.97
CA THR A 624 -0.10 12.64 42.73
C THR A 624 -0.33 14.09 42.29
N GLU A 625 0.46 15.04 42.79
CA GLU A 625 0.41 16.45 42.39
C GLU A 625 1.47 16.82 41.35
N VAL A 626 1.04 17.05 40.11
CA VAL A 626 1.95 17.26 38.95
C VAL A 626 2.78 18.55 38.95
N TRP A 627 2.67 19.40 39.99
CA TRP A 627 3.29 20.73 40.08
C TRP A 627 4.43 20.82 41.10
N SER A 628 4.62 19.78 41.92
CA SER A 628 5.66 19.79 42.95
C SER A 628 6.35 18.43 43.02
N LEU A 629 7.67 18.45 43.09
CA LEU A 629 8.50 17.24 43.04
C LEU A 629 8.59 16.62 44.43
N GLY A 630 8.06 15.41 44.59
CA GLY A 630 8.14 14.63 45.82
C GLY A 630 9.47 13.89 45.97
N VAL A 631 9.67 13.27 47.14
CA VAL A 631 10.89 12.54 47.49
C VAL A 631 11.22 11.44 46.47
N ASN A 632 10.22 10.68 46.03
CA ASN A 632 10.43 9.58 45.08
C ASN A 632 10.94 10.09 43.72
N GLY A 633 10.31 11.14 43.19
CA GLY A 633 10.75 11.76 41.93
C GLY A 633 12.13 12.41 42.06
N TRP A 634 12.45 13.00 43.22
CA TRP A 634 13.79 13.53 43.49
C TRP A 634 14.86 12.42 43.51
N ASN A 635 14.59 11.30 44.19
CA ASN A 635 15.50 10.17 44.25
C ASN A 635 15.76 9.57 42.86
N GLN A 636 14.70 9.46 42.05
CA GLN A 636 14.83 9.00 40.67
C GLN A 636 15.65 9.99 39.83
N PHE A 637 15.35 11.28 39.91
CA PHE A 637 16.09 12.34 39.22
C PHE A 637 17.60 12.29 39.54
N ILE A 638 17.97 12.21 40.82
CA ILE A 638 19.38 12.15 41.24
C ILE A 638 20.08 10.89 40.71
N THR A 639 19.36 9.77 40.67
CA THR A 639 19.84 8.51 40.10
C THR A 639 20.10 8.66 38.60
N ASP A 640 19.14 9.22 37.86
CA ASP A 640 19.20 9.35 36.41
C ASP A 640 20.32 10.28 35.97
N ILE A 641 20.52 11.41 36.64
CA ILE A 641 21.55 12.38 36.22
C ILE A 641 22.99 11.93 36.49
N LYS A 642 23.20 10.77 37.11
CA LYS A 642 24.51 10.18 37.41
C LYS A 642 25.44 11.20 38.09
N VAL A 643 24.98 11.81 39.18
CA VAL A 643 25.75 12.87 39.89
C VAL A 643 27.16 12.40 40.29
N ILE A 644 27.37 11.10 40.52
CA ILE A 644 28.68 10.52 40.87
C ILE A 644 29.25 9.71 39.68
N ASP A 645 30.50 9.99 39.32
CA ASP A 645 31.20 9.37 38.18
C ASP A 645 31.55 7.88 38.48
N GLU A 646 31.66 7.04 37.45
CA GLU A 646 31.92 5.58 37.61
C GLU A 646 33.26 5.29 38.30
N ASP A 647 34.27 6.13 38.11
CA ASP A 647 35.59 6.03 38.75
C ASP A 647 35.54 6.18 40.29
N ASP A 648 34.52 6.86 40.83
CA ASP A 648 34.39 7.11 42.26
C ASP A 648 33.79 5.92 43.03
N ARG A 649 33.37 4.86 42.32
CA ARG A 649 32.71 3.67 42.91
C ARG A 649 33.67 2.72 43.61
N GLY A 650 34.99 2.85 43.39
CA GLY A 650 36.01 1.98 43.97
C GLY A 650 35.90 0.55 43.46
N GLY A 651 36.95 0.04 42.81
CA GLY A 651 36.94 -1.30 42.22
C GLY A 651 36.49 -2.40 43.19
N GLY A 652 35.47 -3.16 42.79
CA GLY A 652 35.11 -4.44 43.43
C GLY A 652 33.60 -4.74 43.52
N GLY A 653 33.03 -5.26 42.42
CA GLY A 653 31.87 -6.17 42.42
C GLY A 653 30.45 -5.61 42.71
N PRO A 654 29.39 -6.31 42.27
CA PRO A 654 28.01 -5.83 42.35
C PRO A 654 27.44 -6.08 43.75
N SER A 655 27.56 -5.09 44.64
CA SER A 655 26.67 -4.98 45.79
C SER A 655 25.42 -4.24 45.33
N SER A 656 24.23 -4.82 45.55
CA SER A 656 22.89 -4.33 45.18
C SER A 656 22.76 -2.81 44.99
N ALA A 657 21.98 -2.37 44.00
CA ALA A 657 21.73 -0.95 43.69
C ALA A 657 21.46 -0.08 44.94
N ASP A 658 20.82 -0.66 45.96
CA ASP A 658 20.53 -0.02 47.26
C ASP A 658 21.78 0.35 48.09
N ALA A 659 22.86 -0.44 48.04
CA ALA A 659 24.09 -0.18 48.80
C ALA A 659 24.97 0.90 48.14
N VAL A 660 24.96 0.95 46.81
CA VAL A 660 25.59 2.03 46.03
C VAL A 660 24.80 3.32 46.22
N ASN A 661 23.46 3.27 46.14
CA ASN A 661 22.60 4.42 46.41
C ASN A 661 22.83 4.97 47.83
N ASN A 662 22.83 4.14 48.88
CA ASN A 662 23.08 4.63 50.24
C ASN A 662 24.47 5.26 50.43
N LYS A 663 25.51 4.85 49.69
CA LYS A 663 26.83 5.53 49.70
C LYS A 663 26.83 6.81 48.86
N VAL A 664 26.07 6.84 47.76
CA VAL A 664 25.86 8.01 46.88
C VAL A 664 25.11 9.13 47.63
N PHE A 665 24.07 8.79 48.39
CA PHE A 665 23.29 9.70 49.24
C PHE A 665 24.08 10.29 50.41
N ASN A 666 25.04 9.55 50.98
CA ASN A 666 25.86 10.07 52.09
C ASN A 666 26.95 11.07 51.64
N ARG A 667 27.29 11.13 50.35
CA ARG A 667 28.31 12.07 49.80
C ARG A 667 27.73 13.39 49.30
N VAL A 668 26.48 13.42 48.84
CA VAL A 668 25.81 14.64 48.37
C VAL A 668 24.78 15.02 49.42
N GLU A 669 24.67 16.30 49.82
CA GLU A 669 23.68 16.76 50.83
C GLU A 669 22.21 16.66 50.34
N ALA A 670 21.89 15.69 49.49
CA ALA A 670 20.60 15.50 48.82
C ALA A 670 19.45 15.25 49.80
N ASP A 671 19.68 14.48 50.88
CA ASP A 671 18.69 14.26 51.93
C ASP A 671 18.47 15.51 52.81
N LEU A 672 19.52 16.32 53.00
CA LEU A 672 19.44 17.57 53.77
C LEU A 672 18.59 18.64 53.07
N ILE A 673 18.54 18.64 51.74
CA ILE A 673 17.68 19.54 50.95
C ILE A 673 16.21 19.33 51.31
N PHE A 674 15.79 18.07 51.39
CA PHE A 674 14.42 17.70 51.75
C PHE A 674 14.16 17.84 53.25
N VAL A 675 15.11 17.51 54.12
CA VAL A 675 15.02 17.73 55.57
C VAL A 675 14.88 19.23 55.90
N SER A 676 15.59 20.11 55.18
CA SER A 676 15.44 21.56 55.28
C SER A 676 14.08 22.05 54.77
N ALA A 677 13.54 21.44 53.71
CA ALA A 677 12.18 21.71 53.23
C ALA A 677 11.10 21.23 54.22
N CYS A 678 11.32 20.07 54.88
CA CYS A 678 10.42 19.51 55.90
C CYS A 678 10.22 20.43 57.11
N ALA A 679 11.21 21.27 57.45
CA ALA A 679 11.10 22.28 58.52
C ALA A 679 10.05 23.37 58.22
N THR A 680 9.53 23.43 56.98
CA THR A 680 8.51 24.40 56.53
C THR A 680 7.14 23.76 56.23
N GLY A 681 6.95 22.46 56.50
CA GLY A 681 5.64 21.81 56.53
C GLY A 681 5.16 21.09 55.26
N LYS A 682 5.88 21.16 54.13
CA LYS A 682 5.56 20.36 52.92
C LYS A 682 6.77 19.54 52.43
N LYS A 683 6.53 18.25 52.13
CA LYS A 683 7.52 17.30 51.58
C LYS A 683 7.51 17.31 50.04
N THR A 684 7.57 18.48 49.40
CA THR A 684 7.70 18.60 47.94
C THR A 684 8.53 19.83 47.55
N LEU A 685 9.09 19.83 46.34
CA LEU A 685 9.87 20.93 45.77
C LEU A 685 9.12 21.54 44.58
N ASN A 686 8.72 22.80 44.71
CA ASN A 686 8.26 23.61 43.58
C ASN A 686 9.45 23.99 42.68
N ARG A 687 9.17 24.52 41.47
CA ARG A 687 10.21 24.80 40.44
C ARG A 687 11.40 25.63 40.95
N TYR A 688 11.17 26.71 41.69
CA TYR A 688 12.25 27.53 42.25
C TYR A 688 13.03 26.82 43.38
N GLN A 689 12.38 25.92 44.14
CA GLN A 689 13.02 25.13 45.20
C GLN A 689 13.85 23.98 44.60
N PHE A 690 13.40 23.44 43.47
CA PHE A 690 14.20 22.51 42.68
C PHE A 690 15.46 23.20 42.14
N MET A 691 15.36 24.43 41.64
CA MET A 691 16.53 25.24 41.26
C MET A 691 17.48 25.49 42.45
N ASP A 692 16.96 25.76 43.65
CA ASP A 692 17.78 25.86 44.88
C ASP A 692 18.54 24.56 45.18
N ALA A 693 17.90 23.42 44.95
CA ALA A 693 18.49 22.11 45.14
C ALA A 693 19.61 21.84 44.13
N ILE A 694 19.42 22.22 42.86
CA ILE A 694 20.43 22.12 41.80
C ILE A 694 21.69 22.92 42.15
N CYS A 695 21.55 24.15 42.64
CA CYS A 695 22.71 24.95 43.10
C CYS A 695 23.48 24.25 44.22
N GLN A 696 22.77 23.62 45.18
CA GLN A 696 23.40 22.92 46.30
C GLN A 696 24.09 21.62 45.86
N VAL A 697 23.49 20.86 44.94
CA VAL A 697 24.11 19.68 44.35
C VAL A 697 25.36 20.07 43.56
N ALA A 698 25.30 21.15 42.79
CA ALA A 698 26.44 21.66 42.02
C ALA A 698 27.61 22.07 42.93
N ALA A 699 27.32 22.85 43.98
CA ALA A 699 28.30 23.25 44.98
C ALA A 699 28.91 22.02 45.69
N SER A 700 28.09 21.05 46.06
CA SER A 700 28.55 19.82 46.71
C SER A 700 29.46 19.03 45.78
N LYS A 701 29.04 18.77 44.54
CA LYS A 701 29.78 17.96 43.56
C LYS A 701 31.11 18.61 43.16
N TYR A 702 31.08 19.86 42.71
CA TYR A 702 32.24 20.46 42.04
C TYR A 702 33.12 21.30 42.95
N ILE A 703 32.59 21.79 44.08
CA ILE A 703 33.34 22.65 45.00
C ILE A 703 33.78 21.84 46.23
N LYS A 704 32.83 21.19 46.93
CA LYS A 704 33.11 20.49 48.19
C LYS A 704 33.82 19.14 47.99
N PHE A 705 33.38 18.36 46.99
CA PHE A 705 33.85 16.98 46.78
C PHE A 705 34.55 16.74 45.43
N GLY A 706 34.78 17.78 44.62
CA GLY A 706 35.43 17.65 43.31
C GLY A 706 36.85 17.09 43.40
N LYS A 707 37.31 16.38 42.35
CA LYS A 707 38.70 15.88 42.25
C LYS A 707 39.68 17.04 42.51
N LYS A 708 40.73 16.81 43.31
CA LYS A 708 41.82 17.78 43.51
C LYS A 708 42.41 18.10 42.14
N ARG A 709 42.18 19.33 41.68
CA ARG A 709 42.72 19.86 40.44
C ARG A 709 44.26 19.92 40.49
N ALA A 710 44.92 19.90 39.34
CA ALA A 710 46.38 19.95 39.26
C ALA A 710 46.92 21.20 39.97
N ALA A 711 48.14 21.12 40.51
CA ALA A 711 48.76 22.23 41.23
C ALA A 711 48.81 23.50 40.36
N GLY A 712 48.05 24.53 40.74
CA GLY A 712 47.94 25.81 40.00
C GLY A 712 46.53 26.12 39.48
N GLU A 713 45.60 25.16 39.45
CA GLU A 713 44.22 25.38 39.03
C GLU A 713 43.34 25.90 40.18
N LYS A 714 42.60 26.98 39.95
CA LYS A 714 41.62 27.51 40.91
C LYS A 714 40.45 26.53 41.11
N GLN A 715 39.94 26.44 42.33
CA GLN A 715 38.72 25.69 42.65
C GLN A 715 37.55 26.17 41.76
N ALA A 716 36.62 25.28 41.42
CA ALA A 716 35.48 25.66 40.58
C ALA A 716 34.66 26.75 41.28
N LEU A 717 34.40 27.85 40.56
CA LEU A 717 33.48 28.90 40.98
C LEU A 717 32.05 28.37 41.01
N LEU A 718 31.17 28.99 41.81
CA LEU A 718 29.79 28.53 41.93
C LEU A 718 29.03 28.67 40.60
N SER A 719 29.32 29.73 39.86
CA SER A 719 28.82 29.96 38.50
C SER A 719 29.17 28.81 37.55
N GLU A 720 30.41 28.34 37.60
CA GLU A 720 30.91 27.25 36.77
C GLU A 720 30.36 25.89 37.21
N ALA A 721 30.26 25.64 38.51
CA ALA A 721 29.70 24.41 39.06
C ALA A 721 28.25 24.17 38.59
N VAL A 722 27.41 25.21 38.58
CA VAL A 722 26.03 25.11 38.09
C VAL A 722 25.99 24.80 36.60
N ARG A 723 26.85 25.47 35.81
CA ARG A 723 26.94 25.23 34.36
C ARG A 723 27.34 23.79 34.06
N LEU A 724 28.36 23.28 34.74
CA LEU A 724 28.84 21.90 34.59
C LEU A 724 27.80 20.87 35.00
N LEU A 725 27.09 21.07 36.13
CA LEU A 725 26.03 20.15 36.52
C LEU A 725 24.89 20.14 35.49
N ALA A 726 24.52 21.32 34.98
CA ALA A 726 23.48 21.45 33.98
C ALA A 726 23.86 20.74 32.67
N SER A 727 25.07 20.96 32.13
CA SER A 727 25.52 20.39 30.86
C SER A 727 25.91 18.91 30.95
N ASP A 728 26.73 18.55 31.95
CA ASP A 728 27.43 17.27 31.97
C ASP A 728 26.56 16.17 32.59
N ASN A 729 25.57 16.55 33.40
CA ASN A 729 24.69 15.64 34.12
C ASN A 729 23.22 15.79 33.69
N VAL A 730 22.62 16.96 33.94
CA VAL A 730 21.17 17.14 33.77
C VAL A 730 20.77 17.05 32.30
N GLU A 731 21.40 17.81 31.41
CA GLU A 731 21.09 17.83 29.99
C GLU A 731 21.37 16.48 29.32
N LYS A 732 22.42 15.78 29.76
CA LYS A 732 22.83 14.53 29.16
C LYS A 732 21.97 13.33 29.57
N TYR A 733 21.49 13.30 30.80
CA TYR A 733 20.90 12.07 31.36
C TYR A 733 19.48 12.23 31.94
N ALA A 734 19.01 13.43 32.25
CA ALA A 734 17.66 13.60 32.81
C ALA A 734 16.57 13.37 31.76
N GLU A 735 15.52 12.62 32.13
CA GLU A 735 14.29 12.53 31.35
C GLU A 735 13.59 13.89 31.30
N ARG A 736 13.22 14.33 30.10
CA ARG A 736 12.52 15.62 29.88
C ARG A 736 11.78 15.63 28.54
N ASP A 737 10.89 16.60 28.38
CA ASP A 737 10.39 16.97 27.04
C ASP A 737 11.50 17.76 26.33
N THR A 738 12.07 17.21 25.25
CA THR A 738 13.11 17.87 24.45
C THR A 738 12.50 18.77 23.38
N GLU A 739 13.24 19.80 22.97
CA GLU A 739 12.80 20.75 21.93
C GLU A 739 12.86 20.17 20.49
N THR A 740 13.21 18.88 20.32
CA THR A 740 12.98 18.16 19.07
C THR A 740 11.48 17.98 18.92
N ASP A 741 10.94 18.89 18.13
CA ASP A 741 9.70 19.58 18.41
C ASP A 741 8.51 18.68 18.10
N PHE A 742 8.02 17.95 19.12
CA PHE A 742 6.79 17.16 19.05
C PHE A 742 5.69 17.92 18.29
N ARG A 743 5.58 19.23 18.56
CA ARG A 743 4.62 20.08 17.86
C ARG A 743 5.01 20.25 16.39
N LYS A 744 6.23 20.66 16.00
CA LYS A 744 6.59 20.74 14.56
C LYS A 744 6.50 19.41 13.82
N THR A 745 6.88 18.31 14.46
CA THR A 745 6.88 16.97 13.86
C THR A 745 5.45 16.49 13.63
N TYR A 746 4.59 16.58 14.65
CA TYR A 746 3.30 15.91 14.64
C TYR A 746 2.10 16.86 14.50
N LEU A 747 2.14 18.07 15.06
CA LEU A 747 0.98 18.96 15.16
C LEU A 747 1.00 20.19 14.23
N TYR A 748 2.14 20.85 14.05
CA TYR A 748 2.32 22.07 13.26
C TYR A 748 2.61 21.71 11.81
N ASN A 749 1.67 20.98 11.22
CA ASN A 749 1.64 20.71 9.80
C ASN A 749 0.20 20.77 9.30
N LYS A 750 0.05 21.00 8.00
CA LYS A 750 -1.25 21.16 7.34
C LYS A 750 -2.16 19.92 7.50
N LYS A 751 -1.61 18.72 7.67
CA LYS A 751 -2.39 17.47 7.76
C LYS A 751 -3.06 17.34 9.12
N ALA A 752 -2.29 17.47 10.21
CA ALA A 752 -2.84 17.46 11.56
C ALA A 752 -3.82 18.63 11.79
N ASP A 753 -3.48 19.83 11.29
CA ASP A 753 -4.34 21.01 11.39
C ASP A 753 -5.71 20.80 10.74
N ARG A 754 -5.78 20.07 9.61
CA ARG A 754 -7.06 19.71 8.97
C ARG A 754 -7.93 18.82 9.84
N ILE A 755 -7.35 17.86 10.56
CA ILE A 755 -8.09 16.97 11.47
C ILE A 755 -8.69 17.81 12.61
N TYR A 756 -7.88 18.66 13.25
CA TYR A 756 -8.39 19.55 14.29
C TYR A 756 -9.46 20.52 13.78
N VAL A 757 -9.29 21.11 12.58
CA VAL A 757 -10.31 21.99 11.98
C VAL A 757 -11.60 21.22 11.72
N LYS A 758 -11.52 20.02 11.14
CA LYS A 758 -12.67 19.13 10.88
C LYS A 758 -13.46 18.85 12.15
N HIS A 759 -12.78 18.57 13.26
CA HIS A 759 -13.42 18.20 14.53
C HIS A 759 -13.51 19.31 15.58
N LYS A 760 -13.21 20.57 15.20
CA LYS A 760 -13.11 21.71 16.14
C LYS A 760 -14.37 21.92 16.98
N LYS A 761 -15.55 21.79 16.37
CA LYS A 761 -16.85 21.93 17.07
C LYS A 761 -17.00 20.87 18.15
N SER A 762 -16.75 19.60 17.83
CA SER A 762 -16.84 18.49 18.78
C SER A 762 -15.83 18.63 19.91
N LEU A 763 -14.57 18.96 19.60
CA LEU A 763 -13.52 19.19 20.59
C LEU A 763 -13.85 20.35 21.54
N MET A 764 -14.43 21.43 21.01
CA MET A 764 -14.89 22.55 21.83
C MET A 764 -16.02 22.13 22.76
N GLU A 765 -16.95 21.30 22.31
CA GLU A 765 -18.07 20.82 23.12
C GLU A 765 -17.59 19.88 24.23
N ILE A 766 -16.68 18.96 23.91
CA ILE A 766 -16.00 18.11 24.91
C ILE A 766 -15.33 18.99 25.95
N PHE A 767 -14.50 19.95 25.52
CA PHE A 767 -13.80 20.83 26.43
C PHE A 767 -14.78 21.56 27.35
N LYS A 768 -15.83 22.18 26.79
CA LYS A 768 -16.86 22.90 27.58
C LYS A 768 -17.61 22.00 28.56
N ARG A 769 -17.83 20.72 28.23
CA ARG A 769 -18.58 19.79 29.06
C ARG A 769 -17.81 19.39 30.32
N PHE A 770 -16.50 19.17 30.18
CA PHE A 770 -15.67 18.67 31.28
C PHE A 770 -14.93 19.79 32.04
N SER A 771 -14.86 21.01 31.50
CA SER A 771 -14.16 22.15 32.12
C SER A 771 -15.07 23.13 32.88
N GLY A 772 -14.47 23.79 33.86
CA GLY A 772 -14.99 25.01 34.49
C GLY A 772 -15.54 24.87 35.90
N ARG A 773 -15.26 23.78 36.62
CA ARG A 773 -15.67 23.63 38.04
C ARG A 773 -14.97 24.61 38.97
N GLU A 774 -13.73 24.97 38.66
CA GLU A 774 -12.92 25.88 39.45
C GLU A 774 -12.98 27.33 38.92
N ASP A 775 -13.69 27.56 37.82
CA ASP A 775 -13.80 28.88 37.17
C ASP A 775 -14.88 29.74 37.82
N LYS A 776 -14.62 31.05 37.92
CA LYS A 776 -15.64 31.99 38.39
C LYS A 776 -16.65 32.29 37.28
N PRO A 777 -17.90 32.64 37.62
CA PRO A 777 -18.90 33.07 36.64
C PRO A 777 -18.36 34.19 35.73
N GLY A 778 -18.43 33.99 34.41
CA GLY A 778 -17.98 34.95 33.40
C GLY A 778 -16.52 34.82 32.95
N GLU A 779 -15.73 33.92 33.54
CA GLU A 779 -14.36 33.65 33.08
C GLU A 779 -14.33 32.62 31.94
N SER A 780 -13.29 32.68 31.09
CA SER A 780 -13.04 31.65 30.08
C SER A 780 -12.81 30.30 30.74
N LYS A 781 -13.45 29.27 30.19
CA LYS A 781 -13.34 27.90 30.69
C LYS A 781 -11.92 27.37 30.60
N THR A 782 -11.44 26.75 31.68
CA THR A 782 -10.16 26.03 31.74
C THR A 782 -10.35 24.66 32.39
N MET A 783 -9.53 23.68 31.98
CA MET A 783 -9.66 22.29 32.42
C MET A 783 -8.56 21.89 33.41
N GLY A 784 -8.94 21.58 34.65
CA GLY A 784 -8.02 21.05 35.66
C GLY A 784 -7.61 19.60 35.41
N LEU A 785 -6.59 19.12 36.13
CA LEU A 785 -6.13 17.72 36.02
C LEU A 785 -7.24 16.72 36.41
N GLY A 786 -8.00 17.00 37.47
CA GLY A 786 -9.11 16.13 37.88
C GLY A 786 -10.22 16.03 36.83
N GLU A 787 -10.58 17.16 36.23
CA GLU A 787 -11.56 17.23 35.13
C GLU A 787 -11.08 16.46 33.88
N TYR A 788 -9.79 16.59 33.55
CA TYR A 788 -9.16 15.86 32.46
C TYR A 788 -9.15 14.35 32.70
N LEU A 789 -8.81 13.89 33.90
CA LEU A 789 -8.81 12.46 34.23
C LEU A 789 -10.24 11.88 34.20
N GLU A 790 -11.23 12.61 34.71
CA GLU A 790 -12.63 12.21 34.64
C GLU A 790 -13.16 12.14 33.19
N MET A 791 -12.70 13.06 32.34
CA MET A 791 -13.02 13.01 30.90
C MET A 791 -12.50 11.72 30.27
N LEU A 792 -11.24 11.34 30.53
CA LEU A 792 -10.65 10.11 29.99
C LEU A 792 -11.35 8.85 30.50
N GLU A 793 -11.65 8.80 31.80
CA GLU A 793 -12.42 7.71 32.42
C GLU A 793 -13.80 7.56 31.79
N THR A 794 -14.51 8.68 31.57
CA THR A 794 -15.84 8.69 30.94
C THR A 794 -15.80 8.14 29.52
N VAL A 795 -14.68 8.28 28.81
CA VAL A 795 -14.54 7.88 27.42
C VAL A 795 -14.16 6.39 27.26
N GLY A 796 -13.91 5.69 28.37
CA GLY A 796 -13.51 4.28 28.33
C GLY A 796 -12.13 4.09 27.71
N VAL A 797 -11.28 5.11 27.83
CA VAL A 797 -9.87 5.02 27.48
C VAL A 797 -9.19 4.15 28.53
N ASP A 798 -9.04 2.85 28.22
CA ASP A 798 -8.58 1.82 29.16
C ASP A 798 -7.15 2.14 29.65
N ALA A 799 -6.97 2.16 30.97
CA ALA A 799 -5.77 2.62 31.65
C ALA A 799 -4.65 1.56 31.66
N GLU A 800 -4.37 0.95 30.51
CA GLU A 800 -3.09 0.24 30.29
C GLU A 800 -1.96 1.18 29.87
N THR A 801 -2.26 2.47 29.70
CA THR A 801 -1.27 3.54 29.82
C THR A 801 -1.24 3.98 31.28
N THR A 802 -0.10 3.77 31.95
CA THR A 802 0.08 4.13 33.36
C THR A 802 -0.41 5.56 33.63
N GLU A 803 -1.04 5.82 34.78
CA GLU A 803 -1.45 7.16 35.25
C GLU A 803 -0.35 8.23 35.04
N ARG A 804 0.92 7.80 35.04
CA ARG A 804 2.12 8.55 34.65
C ARG A 804 2.05 9.15 33.23
N SER A 805 1.72 8.38 32.19
CA SER A 805 1.75 8.83 30.79
C SER A 805 0.72 9.92 30.50
N VAL A 806 -0.51 9.76 31.01
CA VAL A 806 -1.58 10.76 30.82
C VAL A 806 -1.32 12.05 31.60
N LYS A 807 -0.66 11.97 32.78
CA LYS A 807 -0.18 13.15 33.52
C LYS A 807 0.97 13.86 32.80
N LEU A 808 1.88 13.10 32.19
CA LEU A 808 2.95 13.66 31.37
C LEU A 808 2.40 14.39 30.14
N ALA A 809 1.41 13.83 29.45
CA ALA A 809 0.71 14.52 28.35
C ALA A 809 0.08 15.83 28.82
N PHE A 810 -0.59 15.82 29.98
CA PHE A 810 -1.18 17.02 30.58
C PHE A 810 -0.13 18.11 30.83
N VAL A 811 0.96 17.81 31.55
CA VAL A 811 1.97 18.84 31.91
C VAL A 811 2.79 19.31 30.71
N ARG A 812 3.13 18.43 29.77
CA ARG A 812 3.93 18.78 28.58
C ARG A 812 3.17 19.61 27.56
N SER A 813 1.83 19.57 27.61
CA SER A 813 0.96 20.39 26.76
C SER A 813 0.90 21.86 27.13
N LYS A 814 1.42 22.22 28.30
CA LYS A 814 1.20 23.54 28.90
C LYS A 814 2.28 24.54 28.58
N GLU A 815 1.83 25.78 28.37
CA GLU A 815 2.68 26.96 28.25
C GLU A 815 3.45 27.21 29.56
N THR A 816 4.61 27.86 29.47
CA THR A 816 5.35 28.24 30.68
C THR A 816 4.63 29.34 31.44
N SER A 817 4.41 29.13 32.74
CA SER A 817 3.82 30.13 33.62
C SER A 817 4.86 30.79 34.53
N LEU A 818 4.62 32.07 34.82
CA LEU A 818 5.38 32.87 35.79
C LEU A 818 5.18 32.39 37.23
N ASP A 819 4.00 31.84 37.55
CA ASP A 819 3.69 31.32 38.88
C ASP A 819 3.01 29.96 38.78
N GLU A 820 3.82 28.90 38.85
CA GLU A 820 3.35 27.52 38.94
C GLU A 820 3.11 27.10 40.40
N THR A 821 3.32 28.00 41.37
CA THR A 821 3.37 27.66 42.80
C THR A 821 2.06 27.92 43.52
N ASP A 822 1.20 28.77 42.95
CA ASP A 822 -0.17 28.99 43.42
C ASP A 822 -1.10 27.86 42.94
N PRO A 823 -1.65 27.02 43.85
CA PRO A 823 -2.60 25.97 43.50
C PRO A 823 -3.89 26.46 42.85
N LYS A 824 -4.26 27.73 43.06
CA LYS A 824 -5.47 28.34 42.50
C LYS A 824 -5.21 29.06 41.18
N SER A 825 -3.98 29.05 40.69
CA SER A 825 -3.65 29.71 39.45
C SER A 825 -4.23 28.95 38.26
N LYS A 826 -4.95 29.66 37.39
CA LYS A 826 -5.40 29.15 36.08
C LYS A 826 -4.26 28.64 35.22
N SER A 827 -3.02 29.05 35.51
CA SER A 827 -1.85 28.51 34.83
C SER A 827 -1.66 27.01 35.01
N ARG A 828 -2.28 26.40 36.03
CA ARG A 828 -2.27 24.95 36.28
C ARG A 828 -3.37 24.19 35.50
N GLN A 829 -4.26 24.89 34.82
CA GLN A 829 -5.37 24.32 34.06
C GLN A 829 -5.13 24.48 32.56
N LEU A 830 -5.68 23.60 31.72
CA LEU A 830 -5.55 23.66 30.26
C LEU A 830 -6.48 24.73 29.70
N LYS A 831 -5.93 25.65 28.91
CA LYS A 831 -6.69 26.43 27.92
C LYS A 831 -7.10 25.52 26.78
N PHE A 832 -8.08 25.94 25.98
CA PHE A 832 -8.55 25.14 24.84
C PHE A 832 -7.41 24.73 23.88
N VAL A 833 -6.49 25.65 23.58
CA VAL A 833 -5.34 25.34 22.69
C VAL A 833 -4.34 24.35 23.32
N GLU A 834 -4.16 24.39 24.64
CA GLU A 834 -3.34 23.40 25.38
C GLU A 834 -4.07 22.05 25.44
N PHE A 835 -5.40 22.04 25.53
CA PHE A 835 -6.21 20.82 25.42
C PHE A 835 -6.08 20.15 24.05
N LEU A 836 -6.06 20.93 22.96
CA LEU A 836 -5.78 20.38 21.62
C LEU A 836 -4.39 19.74 21.56
N GLU A 837 -3.37 20.41 22.11
CA GLU A 837 -2.01 19.87 22.16
C GLU A 837 -1.97 18.56 22.97
N CYS A 838 -2.65 18.55 24.13
CA CYS A 838 -2.76 17.40 25.02
C CYS A 838 -3.42 16.20 24.32
N CYS A 839 -4.46 16.42 23.51
CA CYS A 839 -5.05 15.37 22.65
C CYS A 839 -4.03 14.81 21.66
N GLY A 840 -3.20 15.67 21.07
CA GLY A 840 -2.09 15.24 20.23
C GLY A 840 -1.10 14.34 20.97
N ARG A 841 -0.73 14.68 22.21
CA ARG A 841 0.17 13.86 23.03
C ARG A 841 -0.45 12.54 23.46
N LEU A 842 -1.75 12.53 23.75
CA LEU A 842 -2.49 11.30 24.00
C LEU A 842 -2.46 10.40 22.77
N ALA A 843 -2.76 10.92 21.58
CA ALA A 843 -2.68 10.18 20.33
C ALA A 843 -1.28 9.60 20.08
N PHE A 844 -0.23 10.36 20.44
CA PHE A 844 1.15 9.91 20.35
C PHE A 844 1.48 8.76 21.31
N ILE A 845 0.97 8.80 22.54
CA ILE A 845 1.13 7.69 23.49
C ILE A 845 0.47 6.42 22.92
N TYR A 846 -0.73 6.52 22.33
CA TYR A 846 -1.37 5.37 21.67
C TYR A 846 -0.57 4.85 20.46
N PHE A 847 0.09 5.77 19.73
CA PHE A 847 0.95 5.44 18.60
C PHE A 847 2.25 4.72 19.00
N GLU A 848 2.95 5.15 20.06
CA GLU A 848 4.24 4.56 20.47
C GLU A 848 4.11 3.31 21.36
N ASP A 849 3.17 3.26 22.30
CA ASP A 849 3.07 2.15 23.28
C ASP A 849 2.34 0.91 22.72
N GLY A 850 1.95 0.90 21.42
CA GLY A 850 1.14 -0.15 20.82
C GLY A 850 -0.21 -0.34 21.54
N GLY A 851 -0.72 0.72 22.17
CA GLY A 851 -1.59 0.64 23.33
C GLY A 851 -2.99 0.10 23.03
N GLY A 852 -3.34 -1.04 23.64
CA GLY A 852 -4.68 -1.46 24.09
C GLY A 852 -5.80 -1.63 23.04
N LEU A 853 -5.63 -1.11 21.83
CA LEU A 853 -6.51 -1.36 20.70
C LEU A 853 -6.06 -2.68 20.09
N LYS A 854 -6.78 -3.76 20.40
CA LYS A 854 -6.71 -4.97 19.58
C LYS A 854 -7.05 -4.60 18.13
N GLY A 855 -6.02 -4.29 17.33
CA GLY A 855 -6.10 -4.09 15.88
C GLY A 855 -5.31 -2.88 15.35
N GLY A 856 -4.13 -3.14 14.79
CA GLY A 856 -3.61 -2.43 13.60
C GLY A 856 -2.64 -1.27 13.83
N GLY A 857 -1.45 -1.36 13.24
CA GLY A 857 -0.45 -0.29 13.17
C GLY A 857 -0.92 0.94 12.39
N LEU A 858 -1.71 1.80 13.04
CA LEU A 858 -2.18 3.08 12.53
C LEU A 858 -1.07 4.13 12.62
N ASP A 859 -0.96 5.01 11.60
CA ASP A 859 -0.07 6.18 11.67
C ASP A 859 -0.58 7.22 12.68
N PHE A 860 0.27 8.15 13.10
CA PHE A 860 -0.07 9.19 14.08
C PHE A 860 -1.35 9.99 13.74
N LEU A 861 -1.58 10.34 12.48
CA LEU A 861 -2.75 11.13 12.08
C LEU A 861 -4.03 10.30 12.22
N SER A 862 -3.96 9.02 11.89
CA SER A 862 -5.05 8.06 12.09
C SER A 862 -5.35 7.86 13.58
N CYS A 863 -4.33 7.72 14.43
CA CYS A 863 -4.49 7.65 15.88
C CYS A 863 -5.11 8.93 16.46
N LEU A 864 -4.70 10.10 15.93
CA LEU A 864 -5.26 11.39 16.32
C LEU A 864 -6.74 11.52 15.96
N GLU A 865 -7.12 11.14 14.75
CA GLU A 865 -8.51 11.20 14.30
C GLU A 865 -9.39 10.21 15.07
N ASP A 866 -8.94 8.97 15.28
CA ASP A 866 -9.68 7.96 16.07
C ASP A 866 -9.91 8.41 17.51
N LEU A 867 -8.87 8.94 18.18
CA LEU A 867 -8.99 9.49 19.54
C LEU A 867 -10.06 10.59 19.59
N ILE A 868 -10.04 11.53 18.64
CA ILE A 868 -11.00 12.64 18.61
C ILE A 868 -12.43 12.13 18.36
N VAL A 869 -12.60 11.15 17.47
CA VAL A 869 -13.91 10.53 17.18
C VAL A 869 -14.46 9.80 18.41
N ARG A 870 -13.61 9.06 19.14
CA ARG A 870 -14.00 8.41 20.40
C ARG A 870 -14.44 9.41 21.45
N LEU A 871 -13.63 10.45 21.69
CA LEU A 871 -13.97 11.56 22.58
C LEU A 871 -15.33 12.17 22.22
N ALA A 872 -15.62 12.35 20.92
CA ALA A 872 -16.87 12.93 20.45
C ALA A 872 -18.09 11.99 20.62
N SER A 873 -17.91 10.68 20.40
CA SER A 873 -18.98 9.67 20.47
C SER A 873 -19.61 9.56 21.87
N VAL A 874 -18.83 9.81 22.91
CA VAL A 874 -19.27 9.70 24.31
C VAL A 874 -20.08 10.92 24.75
N VAL A 875 -19.80 12.10 24.18
CA VAL A 875 -20.63 13.30 24.38
C VAL A 875 -22.02 13.10 23.76
N ALA A 876 -22.12 12.43 22.61
CA ALA A 876 -23.39 12.13 21.95
C ALA A 876 -24.27 11.14 22.74
N LYS A 877 -23.67 10.12 23.38
CA LYS A 877 -24.42 9.06 24.10
C LYS A 877 -25.09 9.51 25.40
N LYS A 878 -24.63 10.58 26.06
CA LYS A 878 -25.25 11.11 27.29
C LYS A 878 -26.27 12.23 27.07
N GLY A 879 -26.56 12.60 25.83
CA GLY A 879 -27.65 13.54 25.50
C GLY A 879 -29.07 12.96 25.66
N GLY A 880 -29.20 11.64 25.91
CA GLY A 880 -30.48 10.94 26.02
C GLY A 880 -30.84 10.39 27.40
N GLY A 881 -30.16 10.80 28.48
CA GLY A 881 -30.40 10.21 29.81
C GLY A 881 -30.12 11.13 30.99
N GLY A 882 -31.18 11.73 31.53
CA GLY A 882 -31.32 12.11 32.94
C GLY A 882 -30.90 13.52 33.32
N GLY A 883 -31.89 14.42 33.40
CA GLY A 883 -31.79 15.79 33.93
C GLY A 883 -32.92 16.65 33.40
#